data_AF-A0A4U7KS34-F1
#
_entry.id   AF-A0A4U7KS34-F1
#
_cell.length_a   1.000
_cell.length_b   1.000
_cell.length_c   1.000
_cell.angle_alpha   90.00
_cell.angle_beta   90.00
_cell.angle_gamma   90.00
#
_symmetry.space_group_name_H-M   'P 1'
#
loop_
_entity.id
_entity.type
_entity.pdbx_description
1 polymer ?
#
loop_
_entity_poly.entity_id
_entity_poly.type
_entity_poly.pdbx_seq_one_letter_code
_entity_poly.pdbx_strand_id
1 'polypeptide(L)'
;MKSILAPFAALAAALTVSVSAIAPLERNLAYRSPSLSLSNGDGLSHDIQHIGNEIRKRAYDDYVATKVQGKAKRNNGKKSQYKTEADFLVQKYDGNYGSDGRDAYKGKVTFPYGVAAGDPYPDSAILWTHPVPEDASTNLPVCLRYQTSKSKTDFSKDNLVDDSYAWTTSEVDYSFKVETTGLAPKTQYYYRFFSCHDHSLVSPVGSFKTIPDYNDDAVNSLKLAVFSCSNLPFGFFNAYRAAAARKNGADYFVHVGDYIYEARGDGQKVAGENTYGDGRALNRVPAPDHEIVSLDDYRLRYGSYRKDKDLQALHGEKAFFGIWDDHEVADNSYNHGTADGNDTDTGAVRGVRFTERKLAAVKAYYEWMPIRQVDTTDSLRIWRSFRYGKLADLFLLDTRNFDRDLTDLYFNTAQVAALSNDTDRSLMGGKQEQWLYRNMIDSQQRGATWKIVGQQIVLNWQNYGQSSYMYNYDAWQGYRSNRRRFFDTIVDNKIDNTVILAGDSHANWVYDTVPEDRLNNTAYDPVTGQGSIAVEFAGTAVSSPSSYGANLTQDKYDAAAKRLVSINRNLQWAEGAHRGYFEIEFTKTDCNAQFYGYVNNTNPNSEELLVAQFNVKKGANKLTRPINYGITPVSGSLQAQAVDYSRSKWNGTAFVAKD
;
A
#
# COMPACT_ATOMS: atom_id res chain seq x y z
N MET A 1 61.26 22.26 10.77
CA MET A 1 60.06 21.76 10.04
C MET A 1 59.02 21.19 11.01
N LYS A 2 58.61 21.97 12.02
CA LYS A 2 57.59 21.60 13.01
C LYS A 2 56.60 22.77 13.08
N SER A 3 55.78 22.99 12.05
CA SER A 3 54.73 24.02 12.09
C SER A 3 53.61 23.90 11.03
N ILE A 4 53.44 22.75 10.35
CA ILE A 4 52.44 22.64 9.25
C ILE A 4 51.40 21.52 9.46
N LEU A 5 51.51 20.69 10.50
CA LEU A 5 50.59 19.56 10.72
C LEU A 5 49.43 19.82 11.70
N ALA A 6 49.35 21.01 12.31
CA ALA A 6 48.29 21.35 13.25
C ALA A 6 46.90 21.70 12.64
N PRO A 7 46.76 22.22 11.40
CA PRO A 7 45.44 22.62 10.90
C PRO A 7 44.66 21.47 10.23
N PHE A 8 45.29 20.34 9.91
CA PHE A 8 44.60 19.20 9.28
C PHE A 8 43.94 18.23 10.28
N ALA A 9 44.44 18.15 11.52
CA ALA A 9 43.81 17.35 12.56
C ALA A 9 42.54 18.00 13.15
N ALA A 10 42.49 19.34 13.16
CA ALA A 10 41.33 20.09 13.66
C ALA A 10 40.14 20.08 12.68
N LEU A 11 40.40 20.01 11.36
CA LEU A 11 39.35 19.89 10.35
C LEU A 11 38.75 18.47 10.33
N ALA A 12 39.55 17.44 10.59
CA ALA A 12 39.07 16.06 10.70
C ALA A 12 38.25 15.81 11.98
N ALA A 13 38.55 16.51 13.08
CA ALA A 13 37.79 16.40 14.34
C ALA A 13 36.51 17.25 14.38
N ALA A 14 36.43 18.34 13.60
CA ALA A 14 35.22 19.16 13.46
C ALA A 14 34.14 18.52 12.57
N LEU A 15 34.52 17.54 11.74
CA LEU A 15 33.60 16.75 10.90
C LEU A 15 33.02 15.51 11.60
N THR A 16 33.45 15.19 12.82
CA THR A 16 33.01 14.00 13.56
C THR A 16 32.02 14.27 14.70
N VAL A 17 31.62 15.52 14.95
CA VAL A 17 30.86 15.90 16.18
C VAL A 17 29.40 16.35 15.92
N SER A 18 28.85 16.16 14.71
CA SER A 18 27.45 16.52 14.40
C SER A 18 26.45 15.35 14.33
N VAL A 19 26.82 14.13 14.72
CA VAL A 19 26.05 12.91 14.38
C VAL A 19 25.19 12.34 15.53
N SER A 20 25.32 12.78 16.78
CA SER A 20 24.82 11.96 17.91
C SER A 20 23.39 12.24 18.43
N ALA A 21 22.81 13.43 18.27
CA ALA A 21 21.42 13.70 18.69
C ALA A 21 20.38 13.44 17.58
N ILE A 22 20.84 13.37 16.33
CA ILE A 22 19.99 13.22 15.14
C ILE A 22 19.64 11.74 14.90
N ALA A 23 20.51 10.81 15.32
CA ALA A 23 20.36 9.38 15.06
C ALA A 23 19.03 8.73 15.51
N PRO A 24 18.43 9.07 16.68
CA PRO A 24 17.15 8.47 17.09
C PRO A 24 15.92 9.00 16.32
N LEU A 25 15.95 10.25 15.84
CA LEU A 25 14.90 10.80 14.98
C LEU A 25 15.06 10.29 13.54
N GLU A 26 16.28 10.26 13.01
CA GLU A 26 16.59 9.73 11.67
C GLU A 26 16.26 8.24 11.50
N ARG A 27 16.24 7.49 12.61
CA ARG A 27 15.81 6.09 12.62
C ARG A 27 14.31 5.95 12.41
N ASN A 28 13.51 6.92 12.85
CA ASN A 28 12.09 6.94 12.55
C ASN A 28 11.88 7.42 11.11
N LEU A 29 11.66 6.46 10.22
CA LEU A 29 11.43 6.64 8.80
C LEU A 29 10.14 7.41 8.48
N ALA A 30 9.26 7.64 9.46
CA ALA A 30 8.11 8.53 9.28
C ALA A 30 8.56 9.97 8.94
N TYR A 31 9.70 10.44 9.48
CA TYR A 31 10.25 11.78 9.15
C TYR A 31 10.79 11.89 7.73
N ARG A 32 10.94 10.74 7.03
CA ARG A 32 11.29 10.76 5.62
C ARG A 32 10.06 10.86 4.72
N SER A 33 8.85 10.94 5.28
CA SER A 33 7.64 11.21 4.51
C SER A 33 7.88 12.40 3.59
N PRO A 34 7.49 12.32 2.31
CA PRO A 34 7.66 13.40 1.36
C PRO A 34 7.12 14.72 1.89
N SER A 35 7.97 15.75 1.93
CA SER A 35 7.51 17.13 1.91
C SER A 35 7.56 17.61 0.47
N LEU A 36 6.43 17.57 -0.21
CA LEU A 36 6.29 18.33 -1.44
C LEU A 36 6.24 19.80 -0.99
N SER A 37 7.33 20.54 -1.24
CA SER A 37 7.42 21.95 -0.85
C SER A 37 6.27 22.71 -1.50
N LEU A 38 5.36 23.24 -0.68
CA LEU A 38 4.48 24.32 -1.12
C LEU A 38 5.38 25.46 -1.58
N SER A 39 5.21 25.90 -2.83
CA SER A 39 5.71 27.19 -3.25
C SER A 39 5.23 28.23 -2.23
N ASN A 40 6.18 28.92 -1.59
CA ASN A 40 6.05 29.96 -0.54
C ASN A 40 6.23 29.54 0.93
N GLY A 41 7.23 28.71 1.24
CA GLY A 41 8.03 28.92 2.45
C GLY A 41 7.44 28.45 3.80
N ASP A 42 6.23 27.92 3.84
CA ASP A 42 5.68 27.30 5.06
C ASP A 42 5.99 25.79 5.03
N GLY A 43 7.25 25.48 5.36
CA GLY A 43 7.84 24.14 5.24
C GLY A 43 7.11 23.06 6.02
N LEU A 44 6.66 21.99 5.33
CA LEU A 44 6.06 20.79 5.91
C LEU A 44 6.92 19.52 5.81
N SER A 45 8.22 19.66 5.50
CA SER A 45 9.24 19.04 6.34
C SER A 45 10.05 20.18 6.93
N HIS A 46 10.10 20.27 8.24
CA HIS A 46 11.17 21.04 8.84
C HIS A 46 12.44 20.23 8.64
N ASP A 47 13.51 20.94 8.28
CA ASP A 47 14.88 20.45 8.36
C ASP A 47 15.04 19.72 9.70
N ILE A 48 15.37 18.43 9.68
CA ILE A 48 15.59 17.65 10.90
C ILE A 48 16.61 18.36 11.82
N GLN A 49 17.53 19.16 11.24
CA GLN A 49 18.41 20.04 12.00
C GLN A 49 17.67 21.20 12.66
N HIS A 50 16.70 21.84 12.00
CA HIS A 50 15.83 22.88 12.58
C HIS A 50 14.96 22.34 13.71
N ILE A 51 14.36 21.15 13.55
CA ILE A 51 13.58 20.48 14.62
C ILE A 51 14.49 20.17 15.81
N GLY A 52 15.67 19.60 15.54
CA GLY A 52 16.69 19.41 16.55
C GLY A 52 17.13 20.72 17.22
N ASN A 53 17.14 21.85 16.50
CA ASN A 53 17.43 23.18 17.04
C ASN A 53 16.31 23.69 17.97
N GLU A 54 15.03 23.52 17.60
CA GLU A 54 13.90 23.95 18.44
C GLU A 54 13.76 23.09 19.70
N ILE A 55 13.99 21.78 19.61
CA ILE A 55 14.08 20.90 20.79
C ILE A 55 15.21 21.38 21.72
N ARG A 56 16.38 21.71 21.16
CA ARG A 56 17.52 22.27 21.92
C ARG A 56 17.17 23.60 22.59
N LYS A 57 16.47 24.48 21.89
CA LYS A 57 16.05 25.80 22.41
C LYS A 57 15.07 25.67 23.57
N ARG A 58 14.06 24.80 23.45
CA ARG A 58 13.10 24.54 24.54
C ARG A 58 13.79 23.96 25.78
N ALA A 59 14.72 23.03 25.60
CA ALA A 59 15.53 22.50 26.70
C ALA A 59 16.43 23.58 27.35
N TYR A 60 16.96 24.51 26.56
CA TYR A 60 17.72 25.66 27.05
C TYR A 60 16.85 26.60 27.89
N ASP A 61 15.66 26.95 27.40
CA ASP A 61 14.73 27.84 28.10
C ASP A 61 14.26 27.22 29.43
N ASP A 62 14.03 25.90 29.47
CA ASP A 62 13.65 25.18 30.70
C ASP A 62 14.83 25.04 31.69
N TYR A 63 16.05 24.82 31.21
CA TYR A 63 17.26 24.91 32.03
C TYR A 63 17.47 26.31 32.62
N VAL A 64 17.23 27.36 31.83
CA VAL A 64 17.31 28.74 32.29
C VAL A 64 16.22 29.01 33.32
N ALA A 65 14.98 28.59 33.08
CA ALA A 65 13.87 28.75 34.03
C ALA A 65 14.13 28.04 35.37
N THR A 66 14.62 26.79 35.33
CA THR A 66 14.95 26.00 36.53
C THR A 66 16.18 26.55 37.26
N LYS A 67 17.16 27.13 36.55
CA LYS A 67 18.30 27.85 37.17
C LYS A 67 17.91 29.23 37.69
N VAL A 68 16.98 29.94 37.07
CA VAL A 68 16.49 31.26 37.52
C VAL A 68 15.64 31.09 38.78
N GLN A 69 14.81 30.04 38.86
CA GLN A 69 14.11 29.69 40.10
C GLN A 69 15.07 29.08 41.17
N GLY A 70 16.15 28.42 40.75
CA GLY A 70 17.14 27.81 41.64
C GLY A 70 18.32 28.68 42.09
N LYS A 71 18.53 29.87 41.51
CA LYS A 71 19.71 30.73 41.78
C LYS A 71 19.44 31.97 42.64
N ALA A 72 18.51 31.87 43.58
CA ALA A 72 18.55 32.76 44.75
C ALA A 72 19.65 32.37 45.77
N LYS A 73 20.42 31.28 45.58
CA LYS A 73 21.52 30.92 46.51
C LYS A 73 22.77 30.32 45.84
N ARG A 74 23.89 31.04 46.05
CA ARG A 74 25.31 30.62 46.18
C ARG A 74 26.25 30.61 44.95
N ASN A 75 27.11 31.63 45.00
CA ASN A 75 28.59 31.65 44.93
C ASN A 75 29.35 31.51 43.60
N ASN A 76 29.89 32.67 43.18
CA ASN A 76 31.32 33.04 43.14
C ASN A 76 32.35 31.99 42.72
N GLY A 77 33.03 32.32 41.62
CA GLY A 77 34.48 32.16 41.51
C GLY A 77 34.99 30.90 40.82
N LYS A 78 34.77 30.77 39.51
CA LYS A 78 35.71 30.09 38.59
C LYS A 78 35.66 30.80 37.24
N LYS A 79 36.82 31.25 36.73
CA LYS A 79 36.98 31.83 35.39
C LYS A 79 36.46 30.82 34.35
N SER A 80 35.61 31.30 33.44
CA SER A 80 35.04 30.52 32.35
C SER A 80 36.16 29.89 31.50
N GLN A 81 36.15 28.56 31.39
CA GLN A 81 36.96 27.79 30.45
C GLN A 81 36.46 27.93 28.99
N TYR A 82 35.34 28.62 28.77
CA TYR A 82 34.60 28.59 27.51
C TYR A 82 34.67 29.96 26.82
N LYS A 83 35.12 29.96 25.56
CA LYS A 83 35.35 31.17 24.75
C LYS A 83 34.07 31.70 24.09
N THR A 84 33.06 30.86 23.90
CA THR A 84 31.73 31.25 23.40
C THR A 84 30.63 30.40 24.05
N GLU A 85 29.38 30.86 23.98
CA GLU A 85 28.19 30.15 24.49
C GLU A 85 27.92 28.85 23.71
N ALA A 86 28.32 28.79 22.45
CA ALA A 86 28.31 27.58 21.63
C ALA A 86 29.34 26.54 22.12
N ASP A 87 30.51 26.97 22.59
CA ASP A 87 31.55 26.06 23.12
C ASP A 87 31.11 25.37 24.43
N PHE A 88 30.23 26.00 25.21
CA PHE A 88 29.64 25.39 26.40
C PHE A 88 28.56 24.34 26.05
N LEU A 89 27.78 24.59 25.00
CA LEU A 89 26.70 23.71 24.57
C LEU A 89 27.22 22.48 23.82
N VAL A 90 28.29 22.57 23.03
CA VAL A 90 28.78 21.39 22.28
C VAL A 90 29.50 20.38 23.19
N GLN A 91 30.27 20.83 24.19
CA GLN A 91 31.13 19.95 24.99
C GLN A 91 30.43 19.26 26.19
N LYS A 92 29.24 19.73 26.57
CA LYS A 92 28.38 19.06 27.56
C LYS A 92 27.21 18.29 26.94
N TYR A 93 27.02 18.41 25.62
CA TYR A 93 26.10 17.62 24.79
C TYR A 93 26.80 16.38 24.20
N ASP A 94 27.82 15.87 24.91
CA ASP A 94 28.30 14.49 24.81
C ASP A 94 27.16 13.56 25.21
N GLY A 95 26.47 12.96 24.22
CA GLY A 95 25.88 11.61 24.32
C GLY A 95 24.87 11.30 25.43
N ASN A 96 24.57 12.27 26.29
CA ASN A 96 23.86 12.14 27.56
C ASN A 96 22.65 13.08 27.64
N TYR A 97 22.19 13.61 26.51
CA TYR A 97 20.79 13.95 26.27
C TYR A 97 20.25 12.97 25.21
N GLY A 98 19.49 11.92 25.52
CA GLY A 98 19.08 11.39 26.80
C GLY A 98 19.00 9.86 26.76
N SER A 99 20.03 9.20 27.29
CA SER A 99 19.93 7.83 27.79
C SER A 99 19.00 7.71 29.02
N ASP A 100 18.47 8.85 29.51
CA ASP A 100 17.51 8.93 30.61
C ASP A 100 16.14 9.57 30.23
N GLY A 101 15.97 9.98 28.96
CA GLY A 101 14.77 10.63 28.37
C GLY A 101 13.99 11.60 29.28
N ARG A 102 14.69 12.55 29.88
CA ARG A 102 14.06 13.56 30.74
C ARG A 102 13.09 14.52 30.03
N ASP A 103 13.20 14.67 28.70
CA ASP A 103 12.41 15.59 27.86
C ASP A 103 11.43 14.88 26.92
N ALA A 104 11.37 13.54 26.99
CA ALA A 104 10.33 12.75 26.35
C ALA A 104 9.12 12.66 27.27
N TYR A 105 7.96 12.37 26.69
CA TYR A 105 6.75 12.06 27.44
C TYR A 105 7.00 10.86 28.36
N LYS A 106 6.88 11.09 29.68
CA LYS A 106 7.09 10.08 30.74
C LYS A 106 5.82 9.39 31.19
N GLY A 107 4.67 9.86 30.70
CA GLY A 107 3.40 9.22 30.99
C GLY A 107 3.24 7.93 30.20
N LYS A 108 2.08 7.31 30.38
CA LYS A 108 1.71 6.06 29.72
C LYS A 108 1.35 6.29 28.26
N VAL A 109 1.81 5.39 27.40
CA VAL A 109 1.45 5.35 25.99
C VAL A 109 0.62 4.11 25.69
N THR A 110 -0.37 4.25 24.83
CA THR A 110 -1.22 3.14 24.37
C THR A 110 -1.02 2.90 22.87
N PHE A 111 -1.41 1.74 22.38
CA PHE A 111 -1.25 1.34 20.97
C PHE A 111 -2.62 1.02 20.33
N PRO A 112 -3.55 1.98 20.25
CA PRO A 112 -4.93 1.71 19.84
C PRO A 112 -5.06 1.30 18.37
N TYR A 113 -4.05 1.62 17.54
CA TYR A 113 -3.98 1.33 16.11
C TYR A 113 -3.23 0.03 15.76
N GLY A 114 -2.79 -0.71 16.78
CA GLY A 114 -2.06 -1.96 16.62
C GLY A 114 -0.62 -1.77 16.16
N VAL A 115 -0.10 -2.80 15.49
CA VAL A 115 1.25 -2.87 14.95
C VAL A 115 1.19 -3.38 13.52
N ALA A 116 2.19 -3.07 12.72
CA ALA A 116 2.29 -3.56 11.35
C ALA A 116 3.74 -3.81 10.95
N ALA A 117 3.94 -4.73 10.03
CA ALA A 117 5.22 -4.93 9.36
C ALA A 117 5.02 -4.90 7.85
N GLY A 118 6.00 -4.43 7.10
CA GLY A 118 5.91 -4.32 5.65
C GLY A 118 7.26 -4.25 4.96
N ASP A 119 7.22 -4.37 3.64
CA ASP A 119 8.39 -4.39 2.76
C ASP A 119 9.58 -5.22 3.30
N PRO A 120 9.35 -6.51 3.67
CA PRO A 120 10.42 -7.39 4.11
C PRO A 120 11.44 -7.62 2.98
N TYR A 121 12.72 -7.54 3.36
CA TYR A 121 13.90 -7.96 2.62
C TYR A 121 14.54 -9.19 3.27
N PRO A 122 15.60 -9.78 2.69
CA PRO A 122 16.22 -10.97 3.26
C PRO A 122 16.75 -10.75 4.68
N ASP A 123 17.25 -9.55 4.95
CA ASP A 123 17.96 -9.18 6.17
C ASP A 123 17.29 -8.04 6.97
N SER A 124 16.15 -7.53 6.50
CA SER A 124 15.44 -6.42 7.16
C SER A 124 13.93 -6.40 6.91
N ALA A 125 13.20 -5.63 7.70
CA ALA A 125 11.78 -5.32 7.48
C ALA A 125 11.40 -3.97 8.10
N ILE A 126 10.35 -3.33 7.57
CA ILE A 126 9.77 -2.15 8.20
C ILE A 126 8.83 -2.59 9.32
N LEU A 127 8.99 -2.00 10.50
CA LEU A 127 8.10 -2.12 11.63
C LEU A 127 7.38 -0.78 11.85
N TRP A 128 6.08 -0.84 12.10
CA TRP A 128 5.24 0.33 12.29
C TRP A 128 4.33 0.18 13.51
N THR A 129 4.13 1.29 14.23
CA THR A 129 3.03 1.49 15.17
C THR A 129 2.73 2.99 15.30
N HIS A 130 1.68 3.33 16.05
CA HIS A 130 1.30 4.70 16.35
C HIS A 130 0.96 4.79 17.85
N PRO A 131 1.91 5.25 18.69
CA PRO A 131 1.68 5.44 20.12
C PRO A 131 0.79 6.66 20.38
N VAL A 132 -0.17 6.50 21.28
CA VAL A 132 -1.00 7.60 21.77
C VAL A 132 -0.68 7.86 23.25
N PRO A 133 -0.09 9.02 23.59
CA PRO A 133 0.04 9.46 24.98
C PRO A 133 -1.31 9.51 25.69
N GLU A 134 -1.40 9.05 26.94
CA GLU A 134 -2.64 9.16 27.74
C GLU A 134 -3.02 10.63 28.03
N ASP A 135 -2.03 11.50 28.17
CA ASP A 135 -2.23 12.95 28.26
C ASP A 135 -2.37 13.54 26.86
N ALA A 136 -3.61 13.69 26.39
CA ALA A 136 -3.91 14.25 25.08
C ALA A 136 -3.50 15.73 24.92
N SER A 137 -3.12 16.43 25.99
CA SER A 137 -2.61 17.81 25.91
C SER A 137 -1.10 17.88 25.65
N THR A 138 -0.41 16.74 25.67
CA THR A 138 1.05 16.71 25.54
C THR A 138 1.50 16.92 24.10
N ASN A 139 2.52 17.77 23.94
CA ASN A 139 3.27 17.95 22.70
C ASN A 139 4.72 17.47 22.85
N LEU A 140 5.00 16.68 23.88
CA LEU A 140 6.33 16.14 24.14
C LEU A 140 6.63 14.98 23.18
N PRO A 141 7.88 14.86 22.69
CA PRO A 141 8.29 13.68 21.93
C PRO A 141 8.06 12.38 22.70
N VAL A 142 7.72 11.31 22.00
CA VAL A 142 7.62 9.95 22.56
C VAL A 142 8.84 9.14 22.13
N CYS A 143 9.57 8.60 23.10
CA CYS A 143 10.61 7.60 22.85
C CYS A 143 9.99 6.21 22.94
N LEU A 144 10.08 5.44 21.85
CA LEU A 144 9.73 4.02 21.88
C LEU A 144 10.98 3.16 21.66
N ARG A 145 11.08 2.11 22.47
CA ARG A 145 11.95 0.98 22.24
C ARG A 145 11.20 -0.07 21.43
N TYR A 146 11.86 -0.63 20.42
CA TYR A 146 11.36 -1.72 19.61
C TYR A 146 12.30 -2.91 19.73
N GLN A 147 11.73 -4.10 19.77
CA GLN A 147 12.46 -5.36 19.87
C GLN A 147 12.00 -6.32 18.80
N THR A 148 12.94 -7.03 18.19
CA THR A 148 12.68 -8.11 17.24
C THR A 148 13.32 -9.40 17.76
N SER A 149 12.51 -10.45 17.85
CA SER A 149 12.84 -11.72 18.47
C SER A 149 12.58 -12.90 17.54
N LYS A 150 13.36 -13.97 17.69
CA LYS A 150 13.12 -15.29 17.09
C LYS A 150 11.95 -16.05 17.75
N SER A 151 11.44 -15.55 18.88
CA SER A 151 10.38 -16.19 19.67
C SER A 151 9.20 -15.24 19.90
N LYS A 152 7.97 -15.76 19.79
CA LYS A 152 6.74 -14.98 20.04
C LYS A 152 6.58 -14.62 21.51
N THR A 153 7.08 -15.46 22.42
CA THR A 153 6.84 -15.36 23.87
C THR A 153 8.09 -15.06 24.68
N ASP A 154 9.28 -15.17 24.08
CA ASP A 154 10.55 -14.89 24.77
C ASP A 154 11.33 -13.75 24.07
N PHE A 155 11.47 -12.64 24.78
CA PHE A 155 12.25 -11.48 24.37
C PHE A 155 13.52 -11.32 25.24
N SER A 156 14.06 -12.43 25.74
CA SER A 156 15.37 -12.49 26.38
C SER A 156 16.50 -12.17 25.40
N LYS A 157 17.65 -11.75 25.93
CA LYS A 157 18.83 -11.34 25.15
C LYS A 157 19.27 -12.38 24.11
N ASP A 158 19.09 -13.67 24.38
CA ASP A 158 19.51 -14.76 23.49
C ASP A 158 18.59 -14.94 22.28
N ASN A 159 17.33 -14.49 22.40
CA ASN A 159 16.32 -14.57 21.34
C ASN A 159 16.17 -13.28 20.53
N LEU A 160 16.66 -12.15 21.04
CA LEU A 160 16.66 -10.87 20.34
C LEU A 160 17.65 -10.87 19.17
N VAL A 161 17.20 -10.34 18.03
CA VAL A 161 18.04 -10.02 16.86
C VAL A 161 18.23 -8.52 16.69
N ASP A 162 17.26 -7.72 17.12
CA ASP A 162 17.34 -6.27 17.16
C ASP A 162 16.65 -5.77 18.43
N ASP A 163 17.24 -4.76 19.04
CA ASP A 163 16.76 -4.13 20.26
C ASP A 163 17.27 -2.70 20.32
N SER A 164 16.40 -1.77 19.96
CA SER A 164 16.79 -0.37 19.81
C SER A 164 15.63 0.57 20.05
N TYR A 165 15.89 1.87 19.92
CA TYR A 165 14.87 2.89 20.16
C TYR A 165 14.93 3.99 19.11
N ALA A 166 13.80 4.66 18.92
CA ALA A 166 13.67 5.85 18.11
C ALA A 166 12.68 6.82 18.77
N TRP A 167 12.61 8.03 18.22
CA TRP A 167 11.73 9.08 18.71
C TRP A 167 10.63 9.38 17.70
N THR A 168 9.48 9.82 18.19
CA THR A 168 8.38 10.29 17.36
C THR A 168 7.70 11.50 17.99
N THR A 169 7.16 12.40 17.17
CA THR A 169 6.60 13.71 17.56
C THR A 169 5.32 13.98 16.80
N SER A 170 4.57 15.01 17.21
CA SER A 170 3.35 15.46 16.54
C SER A 170 3.56 15.88 15.07
N GLU A 171 4.78 16.16 14.63
CA GLU A 171 5.08 16.55 13.23
C GLU A 171 4.77 15.45 12.21
N VAL A 172 4.93 14.19 12.63
CA VAL A 172 4.58 12.97 11.88
C VAL A 172 3.38 12.26 12.50
N ASP A 173 2.55 13.02 13.23
CA ASP A 173 1.41 12.51 14.00
C ASP A 173 1.79 11.37 14.95
N TYR A 174 2.96 11.46 15.58
CA TYR A 174 3.53 10.39 16.41
C TYR A 174 3.69 9.03 15.71
N SER A 175 3.52 8.93 14.39
CA SER A 175 3.76 7.68 13.66
C SER A 175 5.19 7.19 13.88
N PHE A 176 5.32 5.91 14.22
CA PHE A 176 6.60 5.29 14.54
C PHE A 176 6.89 4.22 13.51
N LYS A 177 7.85 4.49 12.61
CA LYS A 177 8.23 3.59 11.54
C LYS A 177 9.73 3.38 11.54
N VAL A 178 10.21 2.16 11.75
CA VAL A 178 11.64 1.84 11.82
C VAL A 178 11.98 0.66 10.93
N GLU A 179 13.24 0.55 10.53
CA GLU A 179 13.75 -0.65 9.88
C GLU A 179 14.49 -1.51 10.89
N THR A 180 14.01 -2.74 11.09
CA THR A 180 14.77 -3.76 11.85
C THR A 180 15.71 -4.50 10.90
N THR A 181 16.93 -4.79 11.35
CA THR A 181 18.01 -5.34 10.51
C THR A 181 18.72 -6.52 11.18
N GLY A 182 19.68 -7.14 10.48
CA GLY A 182 20.44 -8.29 11.01
C GLY A 182 19.63 -9.59 11.02
N LEU A 183 18.59 -9.65 10.18
CA LEU A 183 17.69 -10.79 10.09
C LEU A 183 18.27 -11.89 9.20
N ALA A 184 17.82 -13.11 9.41
CA ALA A 184 18.08 -14.23 8.51
C ALA A 184 17.00 -14.28 7.41
N PRO A 185 17.36 -14.63 6.17
CA PRO A 185 16.40 -14.80 5.08
C PRO A 185 15.34 -15.86 5.38
N LYS A 186 14.14 -15.70 4.79
CA LYS A 186 13.02 -16.66 4.85
C LYS A 186 12.68 -17.14 6.28
N THR A 187 12.83 -16.27 7.26
CA THR A 187 12.71 -16.60 8.69
C THR A 187 11.57 -15.83 9.32
N GLN A 188 10.80 -16.50 10.18
CA GLN A 188 9.73 -15.90 10.96
C GLN A 188 10.32 -15.16 12.17
N TYR A 189 9.90 -13.91 12.34
CA TYR A 189 10.24 -13.07 13.48
C TYR A 189 8.99 -12.51 14.15
N TYR A 190 9.19 -12.07 15.39
CA TYR A 190 8.18 -11.42 16.22
C TYR A 190 8.72 -10.10 16.74
N TYR A 191 7.86 -9.11 16.92
CA TYR A 191 8.28 -7.79 17.35
C TYR A 191 7.27 -7.13 18.27
N ARG A 192 7.75 -6.18 19.06
CA ARG A 192 6.93 -5.39 20.00
C ARG A 192 7.53 -4.01 20.22
N PHE A 193 6.70 -3.09 20.69
CA PHE A 193 7.08 -1.73 21.07
C PHE A 193 6.67 -1.45 22.51
N PHE A 194 7.41 -0.58 23.18
CA PHE A 194 7.05 -0.04 24.49
C PHE A 194 7.76 1.30 24.70
N SER A 195 7.23 2.12 25.62
CA SER A 195 7.87 3.39 25.96
C SER A 195 9.27 3.16 26.52
N CYS A 196 10.23 4.02 26.19
CA CYS A 196 11.55 3.99 26.82
C CYS A 196 11.49 4.21 28.35
N HIS A 197 10.43 4.86 28.83
CA HIS A 197 10.23 5.26 30.24
C HIS A 197 9.32 4.34 31.03
N ASP A 198 8.36 3.70 30.37
CA ASP A 198 7.43 2.76 30.98
C ASP A 198 7.38 1.48 30.15
N HIS A 199 7.96 0.42 30.71
CA HIS A 199 8.06 -0.89 30.04
C HIS A 199 6.85 -1.79 30.38
N SER A 200 5.91 -1.31 31.19
CA SER A 200 4.73 -2.09 31.61
C SER A 200 3.64 -2.14 30.55
N LEU A 201 3.52 -1.10 29.72
CA LEU A 201 2.60 -1.04 28.59
C LEU A 201 3.32 -1.39 27.30
N VAL A 202 3.13 -2.62 26.86
CA VAL A 202 3.71 -3.17 25.63
C VAL A 202 2.62 -3.21 24.56
N SER A 203 3.01 -2.91 23.31
CA SER A 203 2.14 -3.11 22.16
C SER A 203 1.69 -4.57 22.04
N PRO A 204 0.65 -4.87 21.24
CA PRO A 204 0.48 -6.22 20.72
C PRO A 204 1.78 -6.73 20.09
N VAL A 205 2.08 -8.02 20.27
CA VAL A 205 3.22 -8.66 19.60
C VAL A 205 2.83 -8.92 18.16
N GLY A 206 3.53 -8.26 17.23
CA GLY A 206 3.38 -8.51 15.80
C GLY A 206 4.32 -9.60 15.31
N SER A 207 4.10 -10.07 14.09
CA SER A 207 4.96 -11.05 13.43
C SER A 207 5.11 -10.78 11.94
N PHE A 208 6.24 -11.18 11.38
CA PHE A 208 6.51 -11.12 9.94
C PHE A 208 7.53 -12.17 9.53
N LYS A 209 7.57 -12.48 8.24
CA LYS A 209 8.56 -13.37 7.65
C LYS A 209 9.44 -12.59 6.68
N THR A 210 10.77 -12.67 6.81
CA THR A 210 11.67 -12.10 5.81
C THR A 210 11.50 -12.83 4.48
N ILE A 211 11.78 -12.17 3.36
CA ILE A 211 11.85 -12.86 2.06
C ILE A 211 13.15 -13.71 2.00
N PRO A 212 13.26 -14.73 1.14
CA PRO A 212 14.50 -15.46 0.94
C PRO A 212 15.56 -14.57 0.28
N ASP A 213 16.81 -15.01 0.30
CA ASP A 213 17.87 -14.39 -0.47
C ASP A 213 17.47 -14.27 -1.94
N TYR A 214 17.83 -13.16 -2.57
CA TYR A 214 17.32 -12.78 -3.90
C TYR A 214 17.58 -13.80 -5.00
N ASN A 215 18.55 -14.71 -4.84
CA ASN A 215 18.90 -15.73 -5.83
C ASN A 215 18.75 -17.17 -5.30
N ASP A 216 18.08 -17.37 -4.17
CA ASP A 216 17.83 -18.70 -3.62
C ASP A 216 16.93 -19.51 -4.55
N ASP A 217 17.49 -20.59 -5.11
CA ASP A 217 16.79 -21.53 -5.99
C ASP A 217 16.20 -22.72 -5.21
N ALA A 218 16.43 -22.85 -3.90
CA ALA A 218 15.80 -23.87 -3.07
C ALA A 218 14.35 -23.50 -2.66
N VAL A 219 13.90 -22.28 -2.96
CA VAL A 219 12.55 -21.81 -2.67
C VAL A 219 11.53 -22.51 -3.57
N ASN A 220 10.58 -23.22 -2.96
CA ASN A 220 9.60 -24.05 -3.67
C ASN A 220 8.16 -23.54 -3.65
N SER A 221 7.83 -22.59 -2.75
CA SER A 221 6.49 -22.00 -2.66
C SER A 221 6.55 -20.56 -2.15
N LEU A 222 5.65 -19.73 -2.68
CA LEU A 222 5.29 -18.38 -2.21
C LEU A 222 3.77 -18.30 -2.17
N LYS A 223 3.20 -17.92 -1.03
CA LYS A 223 1.75 -17.69 -0.87
C LYS A 223 1.46 -16.24 -0.52
N LEU A 224 0.57 -15.62 -1.29
CA LEU A 224 0.10 -14.24 -1.11
C LEU A 224 -1.41 -14.22 -0.90
N ALA A 225 -1.89 -13.37 0.00
CA ALA A 225 -3.31 -12.98 0.05
C ALA A 225 -3.44 -11.59 -0.60
N VAL A 226 -4.41 -11.39 -1.49
CA VAL A 226 -4.53 -10.17 -2.29
C VAL A 226 -5.85 -9.47 -2.00
N PHE A 227 -5.79 -8.17 -1.70
CA PHE A 227 -6.91 -7.35 -1.26
C PHE A 227 -6.98 -6.01 -1.99
N SER A 228 -8.16 -5.41 -2.02
CA SER A 228 -8.40 -4.02 -2.39
C SER A 228 -9.71 -3.52 -1.78
N CYS A 229 -9.98 -2.21 -1.87
CA CYS A 229 -11.31 -1.62 -1.73
C CYS A 229 -12.00 -1.95 -0.39
N SER A 230 -11.49 -1.31 0.67
CA SER A 230 -11.87 -1.58 2.06
C SER A 230 -12.78 -0.51 2.65
N ASN A 231 -13.83 -0.08 1.95
CA ASN A 231 -14.69 0.99 2.45
C ASN A 231 -15.35 0.65 3.80
N LEU A 232 -15.04 1.44 4.83
CA LEU A 232 -15.47 1.22 6.21
C LEU A 232 -17.01 1.23 6.38
N PRO A 233 -17.77 2.20 5.83
CA PRO A 233 -19.23 2.22 5.84
C PRO A 233 -19.94 0.98 5.29
N PHE A 234 -19.40 0.29 4.27
CA PHE A 234 -20.13 -0.75 3.54
C PHE A 234 -20.06 -2.15 4.17
N GLY A 235 -19.25 -2.36 5.21
CA GLY A 235 -19.26 -3.64 5.93
C GLY A 235 -18.07 -3.87 6.83
N PHE A 236 -18.07 -5.06 7.43
CA PHE A 236 -16.99 -5.53 8.29
C PHE A 236 -15.85 -6.10 7.46
N PHE A 237 -14.62 -5.99 7.96
CA PHE A 237 -13.43 -6.50 7.29
C PHE A 237 -13.20 -8.00 7.55
N ASN A 238 -14.24 -8.81 7.34
CA ASN A 238 -14.22 -10.26 7.54
C ASN A 238 -13.05 -10.93 6.79
N ALA A 239 -12.76 -10.44 5.58
CA ALA A 239 -11.64 -10.87 4.73
C ALA A 239 -10.30 -10.83 5.47
N TYR A 240 -10.03 -9.73 6.18
CA TYR A 240 -8.78 -9.56 6.94
C TYR A 240 -8.68 -10.52 8.11
N ARG A 241 -9.77 -10.72 8.86
CA ARG A 241 -9.80 -11.69 9.97
C ARG A 241 -9.52 -13.10 9.47
N ALA A 242 -10.18 -13.52 8.39
CA ALA A 242 -10.04 -14.87 7.88
C ALA A 242 -8.61 -15.14 7.37
N ALA A 243 -8.04 -14.20 6.61
CA ALA A 243 -6.67 -14.32 6.15
C ALA A 243 -5.66 -14.30 7.31
N ALA A 244 -5.90 -13.47 8.34
CA ALA A 244 -5.08 -13.46 9.55
C ALA A 244 -5.08 -14.84 10.23
N ALA A 245 -6.26 -15.46 10.38
CA ALA A 245 -6.45 -16.71 11.11
C ALA A 245 -6.17 -18.00 10.31
N ARG A 246 -6.07 -17.93 8.98
CA ARG A 246 -5.93 -19.13 8.14
C ARG A 246 -4.62 -19.86 8.41
N LYS A 247 -4.74 -21.10 8.90
CA LYS A 247 -3.60 -22.02 9.04
C LYS A 247 -3.09 -22.41 7.66
N ASN A 248 -1.76 -22.42 7.49
CA ASN A 248 -1.10 -22.69 6.21
C ASN A 248 -1.54 -21.75 5.07
N GLY A 249 -2.09 -20.58 5.41
CA GLY A 249 -2.46 -19.52 4.47
C GLY A 249 -1.25 -18.74 3.97
N ALA A 250 -1.50 -17.54 3.47
CA ALA A 250 -0.45 -16.68 2.92
C ALA A 250 0.62 -16.27 3.96
N ASP A 251 1.89 -16.18 3.53
CA ASP A 251 2.98 -15.64 4.34
C ASP A 251 2.96 -14.09 4.35
N TYR A 252 2.43 -13.50 3.28
CA TYR A 252 2.39 -12.07 3.03
C TYR A 252 1.02 -11.69 2.50
N PHE A 253 0.66 -10.41 2.62
CA PHE A 253 -0.48 -9.88 1.88
C PHE A 253 -0.11 -8.71 1.00
N VAL A 254 -0.76 -8.65 -0.17
CA VAL A 254 -0.68 -7.57 -1.13
C VAL A 254 -1.99 -6.79 -1.04
N HIS A 255 -1.92 -5.47 -0.92
CA HIS A 255 -3.09 -4.61 -1.07
C HIS A 255 -2.84 -3.68 -2.24
N VAL A 256 -3.71 -3.78 -3.25
CA VAL A 256 -3.52 -3.06 -4.52
C VAL A 256 -4.25 -1.71 -4.58
N GLY A 257 -4.82 -1.28 -3.45
CA GLY A 257 -5.26 0.10 -3.21
C GLY A 257 -6.70 0.20 -2.71
N ASP A 258 -7.17 1.42 -2.47
CA ASP A 258 -8.39 1.76 -1.74
C ASP A 258 -8.41 1.20 -0.31
N TYR A 259 -7.30 1.38 0.39
CA TYR A 259 -7.14 1.02 1.79
C TYR A 259 -7.99 1.90 2.70
N ILE A 260 -8.13 3.18 2.32
CA ILE A 260 -9.11 4.11 2.86
C ILE A 260 -10.01 4.64 1.74
N TYR A 261 -11.11 5.28 2.13
CA TYR A 261 -11.90 6.16 1.27
C TYR A 261 -11.88 7.55 1.89
N GLU A 262 -12.00 8.57 1.05
CA GLU A 262 -11.93 10.01 1.34
C GLU A 262 -13.29 10.64 1.63
N ALA A 263 -14.37 10.07 1.08
CA ALA A 263 -15.74 10.57 1.20
C ALA A 263 -16.31 10.58 2.63
N ARG A 264 -17.37 11.37 2.85
CA ARG A 264 -18.27 11.28 4.01
C ARG A 264 -18.95 9.90 4.07
N GLY A 265 -19.19 9.38 5.28
CA GLY A 265 -19.67 8.01 5.46
C GLY A 265 -20.93 7.84 6.33
N ASP A 266 -21.63 8.91 6.70
CA ASP A 266 -22.90 8.87 7.43
C ASP A 266 -24.15 8.82 6.54
N GLY A 267 -23.97 8.77 5.22
CA GLY A 267 -25.06 8.77 4.24
C GLY A 267 -25.79 10.11 4.08
N GLN A 268 -25.40 11.17 4.78
CA GLN A 268 -26.01 12.50 4.64
C GLN A 268 -25.46 13.22 3.42
N LYS A 269 -26.34 13.81 2.60
CA LYS A 269 -25.90 14.64 1.48
C LYS A 269 -25.62 16.05 1.97
N VAL A 270 -24.36 16.46 1.90
CA VAL A 270 -23.91 17.82 2.20
C VAL A 270 -23.41 18.48 0.92
N ALA A 271 -23.84 19.72 0.68
CA ALA A 271 -23.45 20.44 -0.53
C ALA A 271 -21.93 20.67 -0.56
N GLY A 272 -21.28 20.29 -1.66
CA GLY A 272 -19.83 20.41 -1.82
C GLY A 272 -19.01 19.32 -1.14
N GLU A 273 -19.63 18.23 -0.69
CA GLU A 273 -18.95 17.03 -0.19
C GLU A 273 -19.42 15.77 -0.90
N ASN A 274 -18.49 14.88 -1.23
CA ASN A 274 -18.79 13.52 -1.65
C ASN A 274 -19.24 12.68 -0.47
N THR A 275 -20.30 11.90 -0.69
CA THR A 275 -20.84 10.95 0.29
C THR A 275 -20.84 9.57 -0.33
N TYR A 276 -20.16 8.62 0.32
CA TYR A 276 -20.07 7.26 -0.16
C TYR A 276 -20.26 6.26 0.99
N GLY A 277 -21.45 5.65 1.02
CA GLY A 277 -21.89 4.72 2.04
C GLY A 277 -22.64 5.35 3.21
N ASP A 278 -23.25 4.50 4.03
CA ASP A 278 -23.94 4.86 5.28
C ASP A 278 -23.55 3.87 6.38
N GLY A 279 -22.53 4.22 7.16
CA GLY A 279 -21.98 3.40 8.21
C GLY A 279 -22.75 3.46 9.53
N ARG A 280 -23.82 4.27 9.64
CA ARG A 280 -24.50 4.51 10.93
C ARG A 280 -25.11 3.24 11.52
N ALA A 281 -25.77 2.44 10.68
CA ALA A 281 -26.38 1.17 11.10
C ALA A 281 -25.36 0.14 11.59
N LEU A 282 -24.11 0.25 11.14
CA LEU A 282 -23.02 -0.67 11.51
C LEU A 282 -22.09 -0.10 12.58
N ASN A 283 -22.29 1.16 13.01
CA ASN A 283 -21.34 1.92 13.82
C ASN A 283 -19.94 1.99 13.16
N ARG A 284 -19.91 2.27 11.86
CA ARG A 284 -18.71 2.29 11.01
C ARG A 284 -18.61 3.56 10.16
N VAL A 285 -19.08 4.68 10.70
CA VAL A 285 -18.85 6.00 10.11
C VAL A 285 -17.37 6.35 10.30
N PRO A 286 -16.62 6.65 9.22
CA PRO A 286 -15.21 7.00 9.32
C PRO A 286 -15.04 8.38 9.95
N ALA A 287 -13.89 8.63 10.58
CA ALA A 287 -13.56 9.94 11.14
C ALA A 287 -12.54 10.65 10.23
N PRO A 288 -12.61 11.97 10.06
CA PRO A 288 -13.77 12.80 10.38
C PRO A 288 -14.96 12.44 9.48
N ASP A 289 -16.17 12.76 9.89
CA ASP A 289 -17.40 12.50 9.13
C ASP A 289 -17.70 13.62 8.13
N HIS A 290 -16.76 13.81 7.21
CA HIS A 290 -16.85 14.68 6.04
C HIS A 290 -15.86 14.21 4.99
N GLU A 291 -15.93 14.79 3.79
CA GLU A 291 -14.91 14.58 2.77
C GLU A 291 -13.55 15.15 3.18
N ILE A 292 -12.52 14.30 3.22
CA ILE A 292 -11.18 14.66 3.71
C ILE A 292 -10.37 15.41 2.64
N VAL A 293 -9.75 16.52 3.05
CA VAL A 293 -8.93 17.36 2.15
C VAL A 293 -7.62 17.82 2.77
N SER A 294 -7.54 17.91 4.11
CA SER A 294 -6.35 18.36 4.83
C SER A 294 -5.54 17.21 5.43
N LEU A 295 -4.28 17.47 5.81
CA LEU A 295 -3.41 16.46 6.42
C LEU A 295 -4.02 15.84 7.69
N ASP A 296 -4.62 16.67 8.54
CA ASP A 296 -5.27 16.20 9.76
C ASP A 296 -6.51 15.35 9.44
N ASP A 297 -7.25 15.68 8.39
CA ASP A 297 -8.36 14.84 7.93
C ASP A 297 -7.88 13.46 7.49
N TYR A 298 -6.81 13.38 6.68
CA TYR A 298 -6.24 12.10 6.24
C TYR A 298 -5.68 11.28 7.41
N ARG A 299 -4.96 11.91 8.36
CA ARG A 299 -4.46 11.23 9.56
C ARG A 299 -5.59 10.64 10.40
N LEU A 300 -6.65 11.43 10.65
CA LEU A 300 -7.86 10.96 11.34
C LEU A 300 -8.56 9.84 10.56
N ARG A 301 -8.57 9.90 9.22
CA ARG A 301 -9.13 8.85 8.35
C ARG A 301 -8.38 7.54 8.51
N TYR A 302 -7.06 7.55 8.36
CA TYR A 302 -6.23 6.37 8.61
C TYR A 302 -6.43 5.83 10.02
N GLY A 303 -6.45 6.70 11.03
CA GLY A 303 -6.72 6.33 12.42
C GLY A 303 -8.08 5.63 12.59
N SER A 304 -9.13 6.12 11.92
CA SER A 304 -10.46 5.51 12.00
C SER A 304 -10.51 4.10 11.39
N TYR A 305 -9.84 3.89 10.25
CA TYR A 305 -9.74 2.56 9.62
C TYR A 305 -8.86 1.63 10.45
N ARG A 306 -7.69 2.10 10.91
CA ARG A 306 -6.73 1.34 11.73
C ARG A 306 -7.26 0.94 13.11
N LYS A 307 -8.38 1.48 13.59
CA LYS A 307 -9.06 1.01 14.81
C LYS A 307 -9.78 -0.32 14.62
N ASP A 308 -10.08 -0.71 13.38
CA ASP A 308 -10.74 -1.98 13.07
C ASP A 308 -9.89 -3.17 13.53
N LYS A 309 -10.50 -4.10 14.28
CA LYS A 309 -9.78 -5.23 14.89
C LYS A 309 -9.39 -6.30 13.91
N ASP A 310 -10.14 -6.47 12.83
CA ASP A 310 -9.84 -7.46 11.80
C ASP A 310 -8.67 -6.95 10.92
N LEU A 311 -8.62 -5.65 10.65
CA LEU A 311 -7.46 -5.01 10.03
C LEU A 311 -6.21 -5.08 10.90
N GLN A 312 -6.33 -4.82 12.21
CA GLN A 312 -5.21 -4.97 13.16
C GLN A 312 -4.72 -6.43 13.22
N ALA A 313 -5.62 -7.42 13.16
CA ALA A 313 -5.26 -8.82 13.17
C ALA A 313 -4.42 -9.20 11.94
N LEU A 314 -4.79 -8.73 10.74
CA LEU A 314 -4.00 -9.00 9.53
C LEU A 314 -2.60 -8.37 9.61
N HIS A 315 -2.52 -7.08 9.93
CA HIS A 315 -1.23 -6.35 10.05
C HIS A 315 -0.34 -6.90 11.17
N GLY A 316 -0.93 -7.42 12.25
CA GLY A 316 -0.19 -8.02 13.35
C GLY A 316 0.40 -9.41 13.03
N GLU A 317 -0.15 -10.12 12.05
CA GLU A 317 0.27 -11.51 11.76
C GLU A 317 1.10 -11.64 10.47
N LYS A 318 0.97 -10.73 9.48
CA LYS A 318 1.60 -10.86 8.16
C LYS A 318 2.27 -9.56 7.71
N ALA A 319 3.32 -9.68 6.92
CA ALA A 319 3.98 -8.52 6.33
C ALA A 319 3.20 -7.99 5.12
N PHE A 320 3.16 -6.67 5.00
CA PHE A 320 2.43 -5.91 4.01
C PHE A 320 3.26 -5.57 2.77
N PHE A 321 2.71 -5.86 1.59
CA PHE A 321 3.15 -5.33 0.30
C PHE A 321 2.06 -4.40 -0.26
N GLY A 322 2.16 -3.11 0.06
CA GLY A 322 1.14 -2.13 -0.29
C GLY A 322 1.46 -1.25 -1.48
N ILE A 323 0.42 -0.90 -2.22
CA ILE A 323 0.38 0.22 -3.15
C ILE A 323 -0.99 0.91 -3.02
N TRP A 324 -1.06 2.22 -3.22
CA TRP A 324 -2.34 2.96 -3.25
C TRP A 324 -3.08 2.76 -4.56
N ASP A 325 -4.35 3.12 -4.56
CA ASP A 325 -5.14 3.47 -5.73
C ASP A 325 -5.55 4.96 -5.63
N ASP A 326 -6.72 5.33 -6.12
CA ASP A 326 -7.21 6.70 -6.15
C ASP A 326 -7.76 7.15 -4.80
N HIS A 327 -8.53 6.33 -4.09
CA HIS A 327 -9.22 6.75 -2.86
C HIS A 327 -8.29 7.02 -1.66
N GLU A 328 -7.01 6.65 -1.73
CA GLU A 328 -5.99 7.17 -0.81
C GLU A 328 -5.76 8.68 -0.95
N VAL A 329 -6.09 9.25 -2.12
CA VAL A 329 -6.14 10.68 -2.40
C VAL A 329 -7.60 11.11 -2.60
N ALA A 330 -8.19 10.81 -3.74
CA ALA A 330 -9.59 11.08 -4.08
C ALA A 330 -9.98 10.37 -5.38
N ASP A 331 -11.28 10.08 -5.52
CA ASP A 331 -11.91 9.36 -6.62
C ASP A 331 -11.40 9.78 -8.01
N ASN A 332 -11.00 8.78 -8.80
CA ASN A 332 -10.44 8.89 -10.15
C ASN A 332 -9.32 9.94 -10.28
N SER A 333 -8.37 9.96 -9.34
CA SER A 333 -7.24 10.88 -9.39
C SER A 333 -6.32 10.65 -10.62
N TYR A 334 -5.78 11.75 -11.13
CA TYR A 334 -4.73 11.79 -12.16
C TYR A 334 -3.76 12.95 -11.84
N ASN A 335 -2.80 13.23 -12.72
CA ASN A 335 -1.74 14.21 -12.45
C ASN A 335 -2.23 15.65 -12.19
N HIS A 336 -3.42 16.05 -12.67
CA HIS A 336 -3.95 17.42 -12.55
C HIS A 336 -5.33 17.55 -11.88
N GLY A 337 -5.92 16.47 -11.37
CA GLY A 337 -7.23 16.54 -10.70
C GLY A 337 -7.81 15.18 -10.32
N THR A 338 -9.08 15.21 -9.95
CA THR A 338 -9.92 14.07 -9.51
C THR A 338 -11.32 14.22 -10.11
N ALA A 339 -12.22 13.27 -9.84
CA ALA A 339 -13.62 13.36 -10.29
C ALA A 339 -14.36 14.58 -9.73
N ASP A 340 -13.95 15.05 -8.56
CA ASP A 340 -14.63 16.07 -7.77
C ASP A 340 -13.85 17.40 -7.64
N GLY A 341 -12.58 17.43 -8.05
CA GLY A 341 -11.71 18.58 -7.80
C GLY A 341 -10.53 18.74 -8.75
N ASN A 342 -9.98 19.96 -8.77
CA ASN A 342 -8.76 20.32 -9.50
C ASN A 342 -8.10 21.57 -8.87
N ASP A 343 -7.10 22.15 -9.54
CA ASP A 343 -6.35 23.31 -9.02
C ASP A 343 -6.98 24.69 -9.34
N THR A 344 -8.19 24.73 -9.92
CA THR A 344 -8.92 25.99 -10.14
C THR A 344 -9.67 26.44 -8.89
N ASP A 345 -9.95 27.73 -8.74
CA ASP A 345 -10.71 28.26 -7.60
C ASP A 345 -12.11 27.63 -7.48
N THR A 346 -12.76 27.32 -8.61
CA THR A 346 -14.08 26.66 -8.66
C THR A 346 -14.02 25.15 -8.46
N GLY A 347 -12.85 24.53 -8.67
CA GLY A 347 -12.62 23.10 -8.49
C GLY A 347 -12.00 22.74 -7.15
N ALA A 348 -11.80 23.71 -6.24
CA ALA A 348 -11.32 23.44 -4.90
C ALA A 348 -12.41 22.76 -4.06
N VAL A 349 -12.09 21.62 -3.46
CA VAL A 349 -13.00 20.86 -2.60
C VAL A 349 -12.81 21.37 -1.18
N ARG A 350 -13.89 21.85 -0.56
CA ARG A 350 -13.84 22.49 0.77
C ARG A 350 -12.77 23.59 0.88
N GLY A 351 -12.55 24.33 -0.21
CA GLY A 351 -11.55 25.40 -0.29
C GLY A 351 -10.11 24.94 -0.45
N VAL A 352 -9.86 23.64 -0.65
CA VAL A 352 -8.53 23.07 -0.85
C VAL A 352 -8.37 22.61 -2.30
N ARG A 353 -7.30 23.06 -2.96
CA ARG A 353 -6.97 22.66 -4.34
C ARG A 353 -6.45 21.23 -4.39
N PHE A 354 -6.61 20.57 -5.54
CA PHE A 354 -6.22 19.17 -5.70
C PHE A 354 -4.75 18.91 -5.34
N THR A 355 -3.82 19.74 -5.81
CA THR A 355 -2.40 19.56 -5.53
C THR A 355 -2.15 19.56 -4.01
N GLU A 356 -2.74 20.49 -3.26
CA GLU A 356 -2.63 20.56 -1.80
C GLU A 356 -3.21 19.32 -1.10
N ARG A 357 -4.40 18.87 -1.53
CA ARG A 357 -5.05 17.63 -1.06
C ARG A 357 -4.16 16.41 -1.29
N LYS A 358 -3.57 16.30 -2.48
CA LYS A 358 -2.64 15.23 -2.84
C LYS A 358 -1.38 15.24 -1.97
N LEU A 359 -0.83 16.41 -1.62
CA LEU A 359 0.31 16.50 -0.71
C LEU A 359 -0.02 15.96 0.67
N ALA A 360 -1.19 16.36 1.21
CA ALA A 360 -1.70 15.89 2.49
C ALA A 360 -1.90 14.37 2.51
N ALA A 361 -2.56 13.84 1.48
CA ALA A 361 -2.81 12.42 1.29
C ALA A 361 -1.52 11.59 1.24
N VAL A 362 -0.56 11.99 0.38
CA VAL A 362 0.72 11.29 0.21
C VAL A 362 1.50 11.28 1.52
N LYS A 363 1.58 12.41 2.22
CA LYS A 363 2.27 12.49 3.51
C LYS A 363 1.63 11.53 4.54
N ALA A 364 0.31 11.57 4.67
CA ALA A 364 -0.41 10.67 5.57
C ALA A 364 -0.22 9.18 5.21
N TYR A 365 -0.22 8.84 3.91
CA TYR A 365 0.05 7.46 3.45
C TYR A 365 1.44 6.99 3.91
N TYR A 366 2.49 7.80 3.73
CA TYR A 366 3.83 7.45 4.20
C TYR A 366 3.96 7.39 5.72
N GLU A 367 3.20 8.19 6.47
CA GLU A 367 3.17 8.14 7.93
C GLU A 367 2.50 6.86 8.44
N TRP A 368 1.35 6.48 7.87
CA TRP A 368 0.45 5.45 8.41
C TRP A 368 0.62 4.05 7.83
N MET A 369 1.37 3.91 6.72
CA MET A 369 1.60 2.62 6.07
C MET A 369 3.03 2.11 6.31
N PRO A 370 3.22 0.80 6.57
CA PRO A 370 4.54 0.21 6.86
C PRO A 370 5.37 -0.01 5.58
N ILE A 371 5.41 1.00 4.71
CA ILE A 371 6.16 0.96 3.45
C ILE A 371 7.46 1.75 3.56
N ARG A 372 8.44 1.32 2.76
CA ARG A 372 9.69 2.06 2.54
C ARG A 372 9.42 3.27 1.67
N GLN A 373 10.16 4.33 1.95
CA GLN A 373 10.39 5.35 0.93
C GLN A 373 11.40 4.80 -0.07
N VAL A 374 11.00 4.76 -1.34
CA VAL A 374 11.80 4.14 -2.40
C VAL A 374 12.96 5.04 -2.82
N ASP A 375 12.69 6.34 -2.92
CA ASP A 375 13.65 7.37 -3.28
C ASP A 375 13.34 8.63 -2.48
N THR A 376 14.29 9.09 -1.67
CA THR A 376 14.12 10.30 -0.85
C THR A 376 14.08 11.58 -1.69
N THR A 377 14.43 11.50 -2.97
CA THR A 377 14.42 12.63 -3.93
C THR A 377 13.20 12.62 -4.85
N ASP A 378 12.46 11.51 -4.92
CA ASP A 378 11.22 11.39 -5.70
C ASP A 378 10.04 11.11 -4.77
N SER A 379 9.52 12.21 -4.24
CA SER A 379 8.45 12.27 -3.23
C SER A 379 7.18 11.47 -3.57
N LEU A 380 6.84 11.29 -4.84
CA LEU A 380 5.63 10.54 -5.24
C LEU A 380 5.92 9.06 -5.52
N ARG A 381 7.19 8.64 -5.50
CA ARG A 381 7.57 7.29 -5.89
C ARG A 381 7.27 6.24 -4.83
N ILE A 382 6.26 5.40 -5.07
CA ILE A 382 5.98 4.21 -4.25
C ILE A 382 6.13 2.87 -4.99
N TRP A 383 6.23 2.87 -6.33
CA TRP A 383 6.41 1.64 -7.10
C TRP A 383 7.80 1.03 -6.86
N ARG A 384 7.82 -0.28 -6.63
CA ARG A 384 9.00 -1.04 -6.18
C ARG A 384 8.82 -2.54 -6.46
N SER A 385 9.88 -3.32 -6.22
CA SER A 385 9.87 -4.75 -6.50
C SER A 385 10.51 -5.60 -5.41
N PHE A 386 10.06 -6.84 -5.27
CA PHE A 386 10.56 -7.82 -4.31
C PHE A 386 10.96 -9.10 -5.04
N ARG A 387 12.19 -9.57 -4.81
CA ARG A 387 12.71 -10.81 -5.40
C ARG A 387 12.62 -11.94 -4.40
N TYR A 388 11.72 -12.89 -4.63
CA TYR A 388 11.50 -14.05 -3.78
C TYR A 388 12.33 -15.23 -4.30
N GLY A 389 13.65 -15.15 -4.11
CA GLY A 389 14.60 -16.10 -4.68
C GLY A 389 14.55 -16.15 -6.21
N LYS A 390 14.72 -17.33 -6.79
CA LYS A 390 14.43 -17.59 -8.21
C LYS A 390 12.99 -18.03 -8.47
N LEU A 391 12.14 -18.07 -7.44
CA LEU A 391 10.76 -18.51 -7.61
C LEU A 391 9.91 -17.41 -8.25
N ALA A 392 9.92 -16.20 -7.71
CA ALA A 392 9.05 -15.13 -8.19
C ALA A 392 9.66 -13.74 -7.98
N ASP A 393 9.34 -12.83 -8.89
CA ASP A 393 9.49 -11.38 -8.68
C ASP A 393 8.12 -10.72 -8.62
N LEU A 394 7.88 -9.93 -7.58
CA LEU A 394 6.70 -9.08 -7.44
C LEU A 394 7.06 -7.64 -7.81
N PHE A 395 6.37 -7.07 -8.79
CA PHE A 395 6.44 -5.67 -9.19
C PHE A 395 5.16 -4.97 -8.75
N LEU A 396 5.25 -3.97 -7.88
CA LEU A 396 4.13 -3.12 -7.50
C LEU A 396 4.17 -1.83 -8.33
N LEU A 397 3.07 -1.51 -9.01
CA LEU A 397 2.96 -0.36 -9.91
C LEU A 397 2.09 0.74 -9.30
N ASP A 398 2.40 2.01 -9.57
CA ASP A 398 1.47 3.12 -9.38
C ASP A 398 0.80 3.44 -10.73
N THR A 399 -0.52 3.34 -10.81
CA THR A 399 -1.31 3.72 -12.00
C THR A 399 -2.24 4.90 -11.74
N ARG A 400 -1.96 5.72 -10.71
CA ARG A 400 -2.81 6.82 -10.26
C ARG A 400 -2.04 8.12 -10.07
N ASN A 401 -1.23 8.18 -9.03
CA ASN A 401 -0.82 9.44 -8.43
C ASN A 401 0.55 9.92 -8.86
N PHE A 402 1.33 9.09 -9.56
CA PHE A 402 2.64 9.51 -10.05
C PHE A 402 2.55 10.43 -11.28
N ASP A 403 2.13 9.91 -12.44
CA ASP A 403 2.27 10.59 -13.73
C ASP A 403 1.14 10.24 -14.72
N ARG A 404 -0.02 9.83 -14.19
CA ARG A 404 -1.18 9.43 -14.98
C ARG A 404 -1.81 10.64 -15.67
N ASP A 405 -2.03 10.56 -16.98
CA ASP A 405 -2.78 11.58 -17.74
C ASP A 405 -4.28 11.58 -17.41
N LEU A 406 -5.01 12.61 -17.88
CA LEU A 406 -6.46 12.77 -17.73
C LEU A 406 -7.21 11.44 -17.85
N THR A 407 -8.05 11.11 -16.87
CA THR A 407 -8.87 9.90 -16.84
C THR A 407 -10.36 10.22 -17.05
N ASP A 408 -11.21 9.19 -17.06
CA ASP A 408 -12.67 9.32 -17.05
C ASP A 408 -13.14 9.84 -15.68
N LEU A 409 -13.71 11.04 -15.69
CA LEU A 409 -14.24 11.75 -14.52
C LEU A 409 -15.77 11.81 -14.58
N TYR A 410 -16.40 10.82 -15.23
CA TYR A 410 -17.84 10.68 -15.45
C TYR A 410 -18.46 11.68 -16.43
N PHE A 411 -18.03 12.94 -16.44
CA PHE A 411 -18.56 13.98 -17.35
C PHE A 411 -17.80 14.07 -18.68
N ASN A 412 -16.58 13.51 -18.76
CA ASN A 412 -15.69 13.59 -19.93
C ASN A 412 -15.48 12.23 -20.62
N THR A 413 -16.27 11.20 -20.32
CA THR A 413 -16.13 9.83 -20.86
C THR A 413 -15.93 9.80 -22.38
N ALA A 414 -16.74 10.54 -23.14
CA ALA A 414 -16.64 10.60 -24.60
C ALA A 414 -15.32 11.24 -25.08
N GLN A 415 -14.81 12.24 -24.35
CA GLN A 415 -13.52 12.85 -24.62
C GLN A 415 -12.40 11.84 -24.37
N VAL A 416 -12.38 11.19 -23.21
CA VAL A 416 -11.34 10.19 -22.86
C VAL A 416 -11.37 9.01 -23.81
N ALA A 417 -12.56 8.57 -24.24
CA ALA A 417 -12.73 7.55 -25.27
C ALA A 417 -12.05 7.95 -26.59
N ALA A 418 -12.23 9.19 -27.04
CA ALA A 418 -11.66 9.69 -28.30
C ALA A 418 -10.13 9.74 -28.28
N LEU A 419 -9.51 10.06 -27.13
CA LEU A 419 -8.06 10.04 -26.93
C LEU A 419 -7.51 8.72 -26.37
N SER A 420 -8.33 7.69 -26.16
CA SER A 420 -7.88 6.43 -25.51
C SER A 420 -6.75 5.70 -26.25
N ASN A 421 -6.63 5.93 -27.56
CA ASN A 421 -5.62 5.33 -28.43
C ASN A 421 -4.53 6.33 -28.86
N ASP A 422 -4.44 7.49 -28.22
CA ASP A 422 -3.35 8.45 -28.43
C ASP A 422 -2.02 7.82 -27.97
N THR A 423 -0.95 7.96 -28.76
CA THR A 423 0.36 7.38 -28.48
C THR A 423 1.08 8.07 -27.34
N ASP A 424 0.77 9.35 -27.13
CA ASP A 424 1.47 10.23 -26.19
C ASP A 424 0.92 10.10 -24.77
N ARG A 425 -0.24 9.45 -24.62
CA ARG A 425 -0.83 9.21 -23.31
C ARG A 425 -0.09 8.16 -22.49
N SER A 426 0.02 8.41 -21.19
CA SER A 426 0.63 7.52 -20.22
C SER A 426 -0.25 7.34 -18.97
N LEU A 427 -0.27 6.10 -18.49
CA LEU A 427 -0.89 5.68 -17.24
C LEU A 427 0.14 5.69 -16.09
N MET A 428 1.37 5.31 -16.38
CA MET A 428 2.44 5.11 -15.39
C MET A 428 3.53 6.19 -15.43
N GLY A 429 3.63 6.94 -16.53
CA GLY A 429 4.77 7.81 -16.81
C GLY A 429 6.01 7.08 -17.31
N GLY A 430 6.85 7.80 -18.05
CA GLY A 430 8.03 7.22 -18.72
C GLY A 430 9.05 6.59 -17.76
N LYS A 431 9.24 7.17 -16.56
CA LYS A 431 10.18 6.65 -15.55
C LYS A 431 9.76 5.27 -15.04
N GLN A 432 8.48 5.08 -14.71
CA GLN A 432 7.97 3.82 -14.22
C GLN A 432 7.88 2.78 -15.35
N GLU A 433 7.46 3.16 -16.56
CA GLU A 433 7.47 2.26 -17.73
C GLU A 433 8.87 1.67 -17.97
N GLN A 434 9.89 2.53 -18.07
CA GLN A 434 11.28 2.09 -18.28
C GLN A 434 11.82 1.25 -17.12
N TRP A 435 11.40 1.53 -15.89
CA TRP A 435 11.76 0.73 -14.72
C TRP A 435 11.12 -0.66 -14.81
N LEU A 436 9.82 -0.74 -15.07
CA LEU A 436 9.08 -2.00 -15.14
C LEU A 436 9.63 -2.90 -16.24
N TYR A 437 9.76 -2.38 -17.47
CA TYR A 437 10.17 -3.18 -18.62
C TYR A 437 11.58 -3.74 -18.45
N ARG A 438 12.53 -2.92 -17.96
CA ARG A 438 13.88 -3.42 -17.63
C ARG A 438 13.82 -4.51 -16.56
N ASN A 439 13.09 -4.30 -15.48
CA ASN A 439 13.06 -5.27 -14.39
C ASN A 439 12.36 -6.58 -14.78
N MET A 440 11.34 -6.56 -15.65
CA MET A 440 10.75 -7.79 -16.18
C MET A 440 11.70 -8.55 -17.10
N ILE A 441 12.45 -7.84 -17.95
CA ILE A 441 13.50 -8.42 -18.80
C ILE A 441 14.62 -9.01 -17.93
N ASP A 442 15.10 -8.28 -16.94
CA ASP A 442 16.13 -8.74 -15.99
C ASP A 442 15.65 -9.96 -15.21
N SER A 443 14.38 -9.99 -14.80
CA SER A 443 13.74 -11.12 -14.13
C SER A 443 13.76 -12.38 -14.99
N GLN A 444 13.39 -12.24 -16.27
CA GLN A 444 13.45 -13.31 -17.26
C GLN A 444 14.89 -13.82 -17.43
N GLN A 445 15.86 -12.92 -17.61
CA GLN A 445 17.27 -13.25 -17.82
C GLN A 445 17.89 -13.94 -16.60
N ARG A 446 17.49 -13.55 -15.39
CA ARG A 446 17.93 -14.16 -14.12
C ARG A 446 17.40 -15.58 -13.92
N GLY A 447 16.39 -15.97 -14.69
CA GLY A 447 15.72 -17.26 -14.59
C GLY A 447 14.70 -17.32 -13.45
N ALA A 448 14.09 -16.20 -13.09
CA ALA A 448 12.97 -16.19 -12.16
C ALA A 448 11.77 -16.91 -12.78
N THR A 449 11.11 -17.79 -12.01
CA THR A 449 10.01 -18.59 -12.57
C THR A 449 8.79 -17.73 -12.86
N TRP A 450 8.30 -16.94 -11.90
CA TRP A 450 7.09 -16.13 -12.04
C TRP A 450 7.38 -14.62 -12.02
N LYS A 451 6.68 -13.87 -12.87
CA LYS A 451 6.72 -12.41 -12.93
C LYS A 451 5.34 -11.89 -12.53
N ILE A 452 5.22 -11.42 -11.29
CA ILE A 452 3.96 -11.00 -10.69
C ILE A 452 3.88 -9.47 -10.77
N VAL A 453 2.83 -8.95 -11.40
CA VAL A 453 2.58 -7.51 -11.51
C VAL A 453 1.36 -7.18 -10.64
N GLY A 454 1.59 -6.55 -9.48
CA GLY A 454 0.53 -6.04 -8.61
C GLY A 454 0.23 -4.59 -8.93
N GLN A 455 -1.02 -4.32 -9.30
CA GLN A 455 -1.48 -2.98 -9.68
C GLN A 455 -2.99 -2.85 -9.44
N GLN A 456 -3.53 -1.66 -9.69
CA GLN A 456 -4.81 -1.18 -9.17
C GLN A 456 -5.99 -1.67 -10.01
N ILE A 457 -5.92 -1.51 -11.33
CA ILE A 457 -7.08 -1.47 -12.23
C ILE A 457 -7.07 -2.59 -13.27
N VAL A 458 -8.23 -3.03 -13.73
CA VAL A 458 -8.31 -4.13 -14.72
C VAL A 458 -7.50 -3.80 -15.99
N LEU A 459 -6.59 -4.70 -16.33
CA LEU A 459 -5.68 -4.57 -17.46
C LEU A 459 -6.28 -5.15 -18.74
N ASN A 460 -7.05 -6.23 -18.66
CA ASN A 460 -7.64 -6.85 -19.84
C ASN A 460 -8.77 -6.03 -20.49
N TRP A 461 -9.11 -6.41 -21.72
CA TRP A 461 -10.16 -5.73 -22.47
C TRP A 461 -11.53 -6.16 -21.92
N GLN A 462 -12.20 -5.26 -21.21
CA GLN A 462 -13.49 -5.51 -20.57
C GLN A 462 -14.58 -4.68 -21.27
N ASN A 463 -15.41 -5.34 -22.05
CA ASN A 463 -16.64 -4.81 -22.65
C ASN A 463 -17.81 -5.04 -21.70
N TYR A 464 -18.51 -3.97 -21.32
CA TYR A 464 -19.73 -4.05 -20.52
C TYR A 464 -20.99 -4.14 -21.38
N GLY A 465 -20.89 -4.00 -22.69
CA GLY A 465 -21.98 -4.16 -23.68
C GLY A 465 -23.08 -3.12 -23.56
N GLN A 466 -22.78 -1.95 -22.98
CA GLN A 466 -23.69 -0.82 -22.84
C GLN A 466 -23.18 0.34 -23.70
N SER A 467 -24.02 0.95 -24.53
CA SER A 467 -23.57 1.96 -25.50
C SER A 467 -23.03 3.24 -24.84
N SER A 468 -23.55 3.61 -23.67
CA SER A 468 -23.11 4.77 -22.88
C SER A 468 -21.89 4.49 -21.98
N TYR A 469 -21.56 3.22 -21.77
CA TYR A 469 -20.48 2.75 -20.89
C TYR A 469 -19.96 1.43 -21.43
N MET A 470 -19.33 1.47 -22.60
CA MET A 470 -18.90 0.23 -23.27
C MET A 470 -17.64 -0.35 -22.62
N TYR A 471 -16.76 0.53 -22.15
CA TYR A 471 -15.45 0.20 -21.59
C TYR A 471 -15.22 1.07 -20.35
N ASN A 472 -14.38 0.59 -19.43
CA ASN A 472 -13.92 1.42 -18.31
C ASN A 472 -12.71 2.24 -18.77
N TYR A 473 -12.94 3.51 -19.10
CA TYR A 473 -11.86 4.42 -19.54
C TYR A 473 -11.04 4.99 -18.37
N ASP A 474 -11.44 4.72 -17.13
CA ASP A 474 -10.57 4.90 -15.98
C ASP A 474 -9.56 3.73 -15.86
N ALA A 475 -9.90 2.53 -16.34
CA ALA A 475 -8.96 1.41 -16.38
C ALA A 475 -7.94 1.52 -17.54
N TRP A 476 -7.15 0.46 -17.78
CA TRP A 476 -6.13 0.42 -18.85
C TRP A 476 -6.70 0.63 -20.27
N GLN A 477 -8.02 0.52 -20.45
CA GLN A 477 -8.72 0.80 -21.71
C GLN A 477 -8.74 2.30 -22.05
N GLY A 478 -8.55 3.19 -21.07
CA GLY A 478 -8.31 4.62 -21.28
C GLY A 478 -6.92 4.96 -21.83
N TYR A 479 -5.98 4.01 -21.77
CA TYR A 479 -4.55 4.22 -22.05
C TYR A 479 -4.01 3.13 -22.97
N ARG A 480 -4.68 2.88 -24.11
CA ARG A 480 -4.45 1.72 -25.00
C ARG A 480 -3.02 1.65 -25.51
N SER A 481 -2.38 2.78 -25.80
CA SER A 481 -0.98 2.83 -26.24
C SER A 481 -0.01 2.39 -25.15
N ASN A 482 -0.19 2.87 -23.90
CA ASN A 482 0.62 2.41 -22.77
C ASN A 482 0.40 0.92 -22.49
N ARG A 483 -0.85 0.45 -22.56
CA ARG A 483 -1.22 -0.97 -22.45
C ARG A 483 -0.53 -1.82 -23.52
N ARG A 484 -0.49 -1.34 -24.77
CA ARG A 484 0.20 -2.01 -25.88
C ARG A 484 1.70 -2.13 -25.61
N ARG A 485 2.38 -1.07 -25.16
CA ARG A 485 3.81 -1.11 -24.81
C ARG A 485 4.12 -2.16 -23.73
N PHE A 486 3.23 -2.33 -22.76
CA PHE A 486 3.36 -3.39 -21.74
C PHE A 486 3.25 -4.79 -22.36
N PHE A 487 2.26 -5.03 -23.22
CA PHE A 487 2.11 -6.31 -23.91
C PHE A 487 3.24 -6.60 -24.90
N ASP A 488 3.67 -5.61 -25.67
CA ASP A 488 4.78 -5.72 -26.62
C ASP A 488 6.07 -6.07 -25.86
N THR A 489 6.30 -5.48 -24.68
CA THR A 489 7.43 -5.85 -23.82
C THR A 489 7.42 -7.33 -23.46
N ILE A 490 6.26 -7.88 -23.08
CA ILE A 490 6.12 -9.32 -22.77
C ILE A 490 6.38 -10.18 -24.01
N VAL A 491 5.76 -9.83 -25.13
CA VAL A 491 5.82 -10.62 -26.37
C VAL A 491 7.20 -10.59 -27.01
N ASP A 492 7.76 -9.40 -27.21
CA ASP A 492 9.03 -9.20 -27.94
C ASP A 492 10.22 -9.77 -27.18
N ASN A 493 10.16 -9.74 -25.84
CA ASN A 493 11.21 -10.30 -24.97
C ASN A 493 10.91 -11.74 -24.52
N LYS A 494 9.83 -12.36 -25.04
CA LYS A 494 9.42 -13.73 -24.72
C LYS A 494 9.34 -14.00 -23.20
N ILE A 495 8.78 -13.03 -22.48
CA ILE A 495 8.60 -13.12 -21.04
C ILE A 495 7.43 -14.08 -20.78
N ASP A 496 7.71 -15.19 -20.11
CA ASP A 496 6.71 -16.19 -19.75
C ASP A 496 6.28 -16.07 -18.28
N ASN A 497 5.27 -16.83 -17.86
CA ASN A 497 4.83 -16.93 -16.46
C ASN A 497 4.51 -15.57 -15.82
N THR A 498 3.92 -14.67 -16.61
CA THR A 498 3.46 -13.38 -16.13
C THR A 498 2.07 -13.53 -15.53
N VAL A 499 1.92 -13.08 -14.28
CA VAL A 499 0.64 -13.04 -13.55
C VAL A 499 0.36 -11.60 -13.12
N ILE A 500 -0.82 -11.10 -13.44
CA ILE A 500 -1.26 -9.74 -13.12
C ILE A 500 -2.29 -9.81 -12.01
N LEU A 501 -2.16 -8.95 -11.00
CA LEU A 501 -3.10 -8.79 -9.90
C LEU A 501 -3.76 -7.41 -10.02
N ALA A 502 -5.07 -7.35 -9.82
CA ALA A 502 -5.86 -6.12 -9.89
C ALA A 502 -6.95 -6.05 -8.81
N GLY A 503 -7.44 -4.84 -8.55
CA GLY A 503 -8.54 -4.50 -7.64
C GLY A 503 -9.55 -3.57 -8.32
N ASP A 504 -9.82 -2.40 -7.72
CA ASP A 504 -10.67 -1.27 -8.18
C ASP A 504 -12.15 -1.62 -8.47
N SER A 505 -12.38 -2.57 -9.36
CA SER A 505 -13.69 -2.90 -9.95
C SER A 505 -14.73 -3.51 -9.00
N HIS A 506 -14.40 -3.74 -7.72
CA HIS A 506 -15.27 -4.35 -6.69
C HIS A 506 -15.92 -5.69 -7.08
N ALA A 507 -15.33 -6.43 -8.02
CA ALA A 507 -15.82 -7.72 -8.51
C ALA A 507 -14.64 -8.62 -8.87
N ASN A 508 -14.89 -9.93 -8.92
CA ASN A 508 -13.88 -10.90 -9.28
C ASN A 508 -13.86 -11.13 -10.80
N TRP A 509 -12.65 -11.13 -11.37
CA TRP A 509 -12.42 -11.40 -12.79
C TRP A 509 -11.19 -12.28 -12.97
N VAL A 510 -11.30 -13.26 -13.87
CA VAL A 510 -10.15 -14.08 -14.27
C VAL A 510 -10.07 -14.16 -15.77
N TYR A 511 -8.91 -13.73 -16.28
CA TYR A 511 -8.64 -13.59 -17.70
C TYR A 511 -7.48 -14.47 -18.13
N ASP A 512 -7.64 -15.13 -19.28
CA ASP A 512 -6.49 -15.31 -20.15
C ASP A 512 -6.11 -13.93 -20.69
N THR A 513 -4.90 -13.46 -20.47
CA THR A 513 -4.48 -12.14 -20.93
C THR A 513 -4.09 -12.19 -22.39
N VAL A 514 -4.77 -11.37 -23.21
CA VAL A 514 -4.59 -11.32 -24.66
C VAL A 514 -4.63 -9.85 -25.10
N PRO A 515 -3.64 -9.38 -25.90
CA PRO A 515 -3.69 -8.06 -26.51
C PRO A 515 -4.96 -7.87 -27.36
N GLU A 516 -5.51 -6.65 -27.37
CA GLU A 516 -6.79 -6.37 -28.02
C GLU A 516 -6.79 -6.72 -29.52
N ASP A 517 -5.70 -6.40 -30.22
CA ASP A 517 -5.50 -6.71 -31.65
C ASP A 517 -5.37 -8.22 -31.94
N ARG A 518 -5.23 -9.05 -30.90
CA ARG A 518 -5.13 -10.51 -30.95
C ARG A 518 -6.38 -11.24 -30.45
N LEU A 519 -7.45 -10.53 -30.07
CA LEU A 519 -8.73 -11.11 -29.63
C LEU A 519 -9.61 -11.68 -30.77
N ASN A 520 -9.00 -12.03 -31.91
CA ASN A 520 -9.70 -12.56 -33.07
C ASN A 520 -9.66 -14.10 -33.11
N ASN A 521 -10.36 -14.71 -34.08
CA ASN A 521 -10.46 -16.17 -34.20
C ASN A 521 -9.16 -16.89 -34.59
N THR A 522 -8.14 -16.18 -35.07
CA THR A 522 -6.88 -16.78 -35.51
C THR A 522 -5.77 -16.68 -34.47
N ALA A 523 -5.79 -15.63 -33.65
CA ALA A 523 -4.75 -15.36 -32.66
C ALA A 523 -5.07 -15.86 -31.25
N TYR A 524 -6.35 -16.04 -30.90
CA TYR A 524 -6.75 -16.56 -29.59
C TYR A 524 -7.92 -17.54 -29.67
N ASP A 525 -7.75 -18.71 -29.04
CA ASP A 525 -8.80 -19.72 -28.88
C ASP A 525 -9.29 -19.76 -27.42
N PRO A 526 -10.53 -19.34 -27.13
CA PRO A 526 -11.08 -19.35 -25.77
C PRO A 526 -11.31 -20.75 -25.19
N VAL A 527 -11.43 -21.78 -26.04
CA VAL A 527 -11.65 -23.17 -25.58
C VAL A 527 -10.35 -23.75 -25.01
N THR A 528 -9.22 -23.50 -25.68
CA THR A 528 -7.91 -24.05 -25.30
C THR A 528 -7.00 -23.04 -24.58
N GLY A 529 -7.39 -21.76 -24.59
CA GLY A 529 -6.59 -20.60 -24.17
C GLY A 529 -5.34 -20.33 -25.01
N GLN A 530 -5.18 -21.03 -26.14
CA GLN A 530 -4.01 -20.83 -26.98
C GLN A 530 -3.99 -19.39 -27.51
N GLY A 531 -2.84 -18.72 -27.40
CA GLY A 531 -2.68 -17.31 -27.77
C GLY A 531 -2.63 -16.34 -26.59
N SER A 532 -2.93 -16.81 -25.37
CA SER A 532 -2.72 -16.01 -24.16
C SER A 532 -1.23 -15.83 -23.83
N ILE A 533 -0.88 -14.65 -23.33
CA ILE A 533 0.50 -14.24 -23.03
C ILE A 533 0.77 -14.10 -21.52
N ALA A 534 -0.27 -14.06 -20.71
CA ALA A 534 -0.23 -13.92 -19.25
C ALA A 534 -1.61 -14.31 -18.67
N VAL A 535 -1.75 -14.31 -17.35
CA VAL A 535 -3.06 -14.47 -16.69
C VAL A 535 -3.29 -13.30 -15.75
N GLU A 536 -4.50 -12.75 -15.73
CA GLU A 536 -4.89 -11.69 -14.81
C GLU A 536 -5.93 -12.22 -13.82
N PHE A 537 -5.66 -11.99 -12.53
CA PHE A 537 -6.56 -12.24 -11.41
C PHE A 537 -6.93 -10.89 -10.79
N ALA A 538 -8.15 -10.43 -11.03
CA ALA A 538 -8.68 -9.23 -10.43
C ALA A 538 -9.65 -9.61 -9.32
N GLY A 539 -9.42 -9.08 -8.12
CA GLY A 539 -10.17 -9.42 -6.91
C GLY A 539 -11.35 -8.49 -6.66
N THR A 540 -12.38 -9.02 -6.01
CA THR A 540 -13.44 -8.22 -5.40
C THR A 540 -12.88 -7.33 -4.28
N ALA A 541 -13.67 -6.33 -3.90
CA ALA A 541 -13.48 -5.53 -2.70
C ALA A 541 -13.57 -6.34 -1.40
N VAL A 542 -12.81 -5.89 -0.39
CA VAL A 542 -12.95 -6.31 1.01
C VAL A 542 -14.33 -5.95 1.56
N SER A 543 -14.81 -4.75 1.25
CA SER A 543 -16.13 -4.31 1.70
C SER A 543 -16.89 -3.37 0.78
N SER A 544 -16.21 -2.62 -0.10
CA SER A 544 -16.86 -1.71 -1.05
C SER A 544 -17.90 -2.43 -1.92
N PRO A 545 -19.03 -1.78 -2.28
CA PRO A 545 -20.18 -2.42 -2.88
C PRO A 545 -19.90 -2.89 -4.31
N SER A 546 -20.63 -3.92 -4.76
CA SER A 546 -20.44 -4.51 -6.10
C SER A 546 -20.63 -3.49 -7.22
N SER A 547 -19.75 -3.53 -8.22
CA SER A 547 -19.93 -2.81 -9.48
C SER A 547 -21.12 -3.30 -10.31
N TYR A 548 -21.72 -4.45 -9.97
CA TYR A 548 -22.92 -4.96 -10.66
C TYR A 548 -24.20 -4.28 -10.15
N GLY A 549 -24.10 -3.56 -9.04
CA GLY A 549 -25.21 -2.95 -8.30
C GLY A 549 -25.34 -3.52 -6.89
N ALA A 550 -26.04 -2.79 -6.03
CA ALA A 550 -26.28 -3.19 -4.64
C ALA A 550 -27.58 -3.99 -4.47
N ASN A 551 -27.62 -4.84 -3.43
CA ASN A 551 -28.83 -5.58 -2.99
C ASN A 551 -29.52 -6.40 -4.09
N LEU A 552 -28.75 -6.96 -5.02
CA LEU A 552 -29.27 -7.88 -6.03
C LEU A 552 -29.42 -9.30 -5.46
N THR A 553 -30.33 -10.08 -6.06
CA THR A 553 -30.42 -11.51 -5.81
C THR A 553 -29.26 -12.24 -6.49
N GLN A 554 -28.90 -13.43 -6.00
CA GLN A 554 -27.85 -14.27 -6.60
C GLN A 554 -28.07 -14.46 -8.11
N ASP A 555 -29.28 -14.83 -8.52
CA ASP A 555 -29.64 -15.03 -9.94
C ASP A 555 -29.34 -13.79 -10.82
N LYS A 556 -29.48 -12.58 -10.28
CA LYS A 556 -29.20 -11.34 -11.02
C LYS A 556 -27.70 -11.11 -11.14
N TYR A 557 -26.92 -11.39 -10.09
CA TYR A 557 -25.46 -11.36 -10.18
C TYR A 557 -24.95 -12.38 -11.19
N ASP A 558 -25.46 -13.62 -11.15
CA ASP A 558 -25.05 -14.67 -12.07
C ASP A 558 -25.46 -14.38 -13.52
N ALA A 559 -26.64 -13.79 -13.73
CA ALA A 559 -27.07 -13.34 -15.06
C ALA A 559 -26.16 -12.24 -15.62
N ALA A 560 -25.77 -11.27 -14.79
CA ALA A 560 -24.82 -10.23 -15.18
C ALA A 560 -23.43 -10.82 -15.51
N ALA A 561 -22.92 -11.71 -14.67
CA ALA A 561 -21.67 -12.44 -14.91
C ALA A 561 -21.73 -13.24 -16.22
N LYS A 562 -22.81 -14.00 -16.45
CA LYS A 562 -23.02 -14.79 -17.67
C LYS A 562 -23.00 -13.92 -18.92
N ARG A 563 -23.64 -12.75 -18.87
CA ARG A 563 -23.61 -11.79 -19.97
C ARG A 563 -22.19 -11.31 -20.24
N LEU A 564 -21.44 -10.93 -19.19
CA LEU A 564 -20.09 -10.40 -19.33
C LEU A 564 -19.13 -11.43 -19.94
N VAL A 565 -19.11 -12.68 -19.46
CA VAL A 565 -18.26 -13.72 -20.07
C VAL A 565 -18.65 -14.04 -21.52
N SER A 566 -19.90 -13.82 -21.90
CA SER A 566 -20.40 -14.07 -23.27
C SER A 566 -20.04 -12.96 -24.28
N ILE A 567 -19.75 -11.75 -23.82
CA ILE A 567 -19.37 -10.61 -24.67
C ILE A 567 -17.87 -10.25 -24.57
N ASN A 568 -17.12 -10.97 -23.75
CA ASN A 568 -15.68 -10.79 -23.57
C ASN A 568 -14.96 -12.08 -23.89
N ARG A 569 -14.31 -12.14 -25.06
CA ARG A 569 -13.75 -13.38 -25.61
C ARG A 569 -12.78 -14.09 -24.66
N ASN A 570 -11.95 -13.36 -23.93
CA ASN A 570 -10.90 -13.91 -23.07
C ASN A 570 -11.21 -13.85 -21.56
N LEU A 571 -12.41 -13.37 -21.17
CA LEU A 571 -12.87 -13.36 -19.78
C LEU A 571 -13.40 -14.76 -19.42
N GLN A 572 -12.64 -15.49 -18.60
CA GLN A 572 -12.92 -16.91 -18.32
C GLN A 572 -13.86 -17.10 -17.13
N TRP A 573 -13.84 -16.18 -16.17
CA TRP A 573 -14.77 -16.16 -15.05
C TRP A 573 -15.04 -14.73 -14.58
N ALA A 574 -16.29 -14.46 -14.24
CA ALA A 574 -16.75 -13.20 -13.66
C ALA A 574 -17.68 -13.48 -12.49
N GLU A 575 -17.57 -12.72 -11.40
CA GLU A 575 -18.41 -12.84 -10.22
C GLU A 575 -18.52 -11.50 -9.48
N GLY A 576 -19.74 -11.12 -9.08
CA GLY A 576 -19.99 -9.80 -8.48
C GLY A 576 -20.84 -9.84 -7.22
N ALA A 577 -21.23 -11.01 -6.70
CA ALA A 577 -22.12 -11.11 -5.55
C ALA A 577 -21.36 -10.92 -4.23
N HIS A 578 -20.19 -11.56 -4.10
CA HIS A 578 -19.49 -11.66 -2.82
C HIS A 578 -18.38 -10.62 -2.68
N ARG A 579 -18.23 -10.09 -1.46
CA ARG A 579 -17.03 -9.36 -1.00
C ARG A 579 -16.06 -10.35 -0.38
N GLY A 580 -14.77 -10.05 -0.41
CA GLY A 580 -13.75 -10.99 0.02
C GLY A 580 -12.36 -10.65 -0.50
N TYR A 581 -11.64 -11.68 -0.94
CA TYR A 581 -10.23 -11.63 -1.34
C TYR A 581 -9.85 -12.93 -2.03
N PHE A 582 -8.60 -13.06 -2.46
CA PHE A 582 -8.09 -14.34 -2.94
C PHE A 582 -6.71 -14.65 -2.36
N GLU A 583 -6.43 -15.93 -2.16
CA GLU A 583 -5.07 -16.42 -1.92
C GLU A 583 -4.50 -17.00 -3.21
N ILE A 584 -3.22 -16.74 -3.46
CA ILE A 584 -2.50 -17.23 -4.63
C ILE A 584 -1.16 -17.85 -4.22
N GLU A 585 -0.96 -19.11 -4.59
CA GLU A 585 0.26 -19.87 -4.35
C GLU A 585 1.04 -20.07 -5.64
N PHE A 586 2.29 -19.64 -5.65
CA PHE A 586 3.26 -19.88 -6.70
C PHE A 586 4.22 -20.97 -6.25
N THR A 587 4.35 -22.03 -7.04
CA THR A 587 5.35 -23.09 -6.89
C THR A 587 6.26 -23.10 -8.12
N LYS A 588 7.28 -23.98 -8.14
CA LYS A 588 8.14 -24.11 -9.33
C LYS A 588 7.41 -24.56 -10.60
N THR A 589 6.19 -25.08 -10.49
CA THR A 589 5.44 -25.68 -11.61
C THR A 589 4.06 -25.08 -11.81
N ASP A 590 3.51 -24.45 -10.78
CA ASP A 590 2.10 -24.08 -10.72
C ASP A 590 1.89 -22.72 -10.06
N CYS A 591 0.89 -22.00 -10.54
CA CYS A 591 0.28 -20.87 -9.85
C CYS A 591 -1.18 -21.24 -9.57
N ASN A 592 -1.59 -21.30 -8.30
CA ASN A 592 -2.92 -21.69 -7.86
C ASN A 592 -3.60 -20.52 -7.15
N ALA A 593 -4.73 -20.05 -7.65
CA ALA A 593 -5.53 -18.98 -7.04
C ALA A 593 -6.83 -19.55 -6.47
N GLN A 594 -7.19 -19.14 -5.25
CA GLN A 594 -8.43 -19.51 -4.55
C GLN A 594 -9.15 -18.24 -4.11
N PHE A 595 -10.36 -18.04 -4.62
CA PHE A 595 -11.18 -16.86 -4.35
C PHE A 595 -12.14 -17.14 -3.21
N TYR A 596 -12.09 -16.30 -2.18
CA TYR A 596 -12.92 -16.39 -1.00
C TYR A 596 -13.92 -15.25 -0.96
N GLY A 597 -15.15 -15.56 -0.57
CA GLY A 597 -16.26 -14.61 -0.51
C GLY A 597 -17.12 -14.79 0.74
N TYR A 598 -17.86 -13.75 1.12
CA TYR A 598 -18.77 -13.78 2.27
C TYR A 598 -20.23 -13.67 1.84
N VAL A 599 -21.10 -14.39 2.55
CA VAL A 599 -22.55 -14.37 2.32
C VAL A 599 -23.16 -13.01 2.67
N ASN A 600 -22.72 -12.41 3.78
CA ASN A 600 -23.23 -11.11 4.22
C ASN A 600 -22.11 -10.26 4.84
N ASN A 601 -21.67 -9.25 4.09
CA ASN A 601 -20.59 -8.38 4.55
C ASN A 601 -20.98 -7.41 5.68
N THR A 602 -22.28 -7.27 5.98
CA THR A 602 -22.79 -6.50 7.12
C THR A 602 -22.83 -7.30 8.42
N ASN A 603 -22.50 -8.59 8.39
CA ASN A 603 -22.38 -9.42 9.58
C ASN A 603 -20.88 -9.65 9.91
N PRO A 604 -20.39 -9.27 11.10
CA PRO A 604 -19.00 -9.49 11.49
C PRO A 604 -18.67 -10.97 11.70
N ASN A 605 -19.64 -11.88 11.75
CA ASN A 605 -19.42 -13.32 11.88
C ASN A 605 -19.86 -14.09 10.62
N SER A 606 -19.85 -13.44 9.46
CA SER A 606 -20.24 -14.10 8.21
C SER A 606 -19.34 -15.29 7.90
N GLU A 607 -19.95 -16.37 7.41
CA GLU A 607 -19.25 -17.53 6.87
C GLU A 607 -18.46 -17.14 5.62
N GLU A 608 -17.26 -17.69 5.51
CA GLU A 608 -16.39 -17.60 4.34
C GLU A 608 -16.68 -18.78 3.40
N LEU A 609 -16.80 -18.49 2.10
CA LEU A 609 -17.02 -19.45 1.04
C LEU A 609 -15.79 -19.49 0.13
N LEU A 610 -15.36 -20.70 -0.26
CA LEU A 610 -14.49 -20.85 -1.43
C LEU A 610 -15.36 -20.73 -2.69
N VAL A 611 -15.28 -19.59 -3.37
CA VAL A 611 -16.17 -19.25 -4.50
C VAL A 611 -15.73 -19.95 -5.78
N ALA A 612 -14.44 -19.85 -6.10
CA ALA A 612 -13.83 -20.42 -7.29
C ALA A 612 -12.31 -20.62 -7.10
N GLN A 613 -11.71 -21.46 -7.94
CA GLN A 613 -10.28 -21.70 -7.92
C GLN A 613 -9.71 -21.91 -9.33
N PHE A 614 -8.46 -21.50 -9.52
CA PHE A 614 -7.82 -21.48 -10.83
C PHE A 614 -6.38 -21.94 -10.72
N ASN A 615 -5.87 -22.55 -11.80
CA ASN A 615 -4.49 -22.98 -11.89
C ASN A 615 -3.88 -22.49 -13.20
N VAL A 616 -2.59 -22.17 -13.17
CA VAL A 616 -1.75 -21.85 -14.32
C VAL A 616 -0.51 -22.71 -14.23
N LYS A 617 -0.21 -23.48 -15.29
CA LYS A 617 1.04 -24.24 -15.37
C LYS A 617 2.18 -23.33 -15.83
N LYS A 618 3.38 -23.57 -15.28
CA LYS A 618 4.62 -22.95 -15.78
C LYS A 618 4.75 -23.17 -17.29
N GLY A 619 5.08 -22.12 -18.01
CA GLY A 619 5.24 -22.05 -19.46
C GLY A 619 3.94 -21.97 -20.24
N ALA A 620 2.78 -22.12 -19.59
CA ALA A 620 1.50 -22.17 -20.30
C ALA A 620 0.94 -20.78 -20.64
N ASN A 621 1.21 -19.77 -19.80
CA ASN A 621 0.69 -18.39 -19.93
C ASN A 621 -0.84 -18.29 -20.04
N LYS A 622 -1.55 -19.32 -19.58
CA LYS A 622 -3.00 -19.49 -19.72
C LYS A 622 -3.52 -20.37 -18.60
N LEU A 623 -4.82 -20.29 -18.31
CA LEU A 623 -5.44 -21.13 -17.29
C LEU A 623 -5.34 -22.64 -17.62
N THR A 624 -5.34 -23.51 -16.62
CA THR A 624 -5.49 -24.94 -16.83
C THR A 624 -6.94 -25.29 -17.13
N ARG A 625 -7.14 -26.22 -18.06
CA ARG A 625 -8.46 -26.70 -18.48
C ARG A 625 -8.69 -28.14 -18.00
N PRO A 626 -9.91 -28.51 -17.59
CA PRO A 626 -11.12 -27.66 -17.53
C PRO A 626 -10.99 -26.53 -16.50
N ILE A 627 -11.51 -25.34 -16.83
CA ILE A 627 -11.49 -24.17 -15.94
C ILE A 627 -12.21 -24.52 -14.64
N ASN A 628 -11.70 -24.02 -13.50
CA ASN A 628 -12.19 -24.36 -12.17
C ASN A 628 -12.24 -25.88 -11.91
N TYR A 629 -11.30 -26.62 -12.51
CA TYR A 629 -11.25 -28.09 -12.47
C TYR A 629 -12.54 -28.78 -12.95
N GLY A 630 -13.34 -28.10 -13.79
CA GLY A 630 -14.64 -28.58 -14.26
C GLY A 630 -15.77 -28.46 -13.24
N ILE A 631 -15.52 -27.81 -12.10
CA ILE A 631 -16.49 -27.58 -11.04
C ILE A 631 -17.25 -26.28 -11.33
N THR A 632 -18.57 -26.28 -11.14
CA THR A 632 -19.37 -25.05 -11.17
C THR A 632 -19.03 -24.19 -9.95
N PRO A 633 -18.67 -22.91 -10.13
CA PRO A 633 -18.37 -22.04 -8.99
C PRO A 633 -19.61 -21.81 -8.14
N VAL A 634 -19.41 -21.43 -6.88
CA VAL A 634 -20.52 -21.13 -5.95
C VAL A 634 -21.35 -19.93 -6.41
N SER A 635 -20.69 -18.97 -7.06
CA SER A 635 -21.27 -17.73 -7.59
C SER A 635 -20.56 -17.32 -8.89
N GLY A 636 -21.24 -16.55 -9.72
CA GLY A 636 -20.73 -16.04 -10.98
C GLY A 636 -20.90 -17.02 -12.13
N SER A 637 -20.19 -16.77 -13.22
CA SER A 637 -20.32 -17.57 -14.44
C SER A 637 -18.96 -17.87 -15.07
N LEU A 638 -18.73 -19.14 -15.42
CA LEU A 638 -17.60 -19.55 -16.25
C LEU A 638 -17.97 -19.39 -17.72
N GLN A 639 -17.05 -18.90 -18.54
CA GLN A 639 -17.31 -18.75 -19.98
C GLN A 639 -17.67 -20.08 -20.65
N ALA A 640 -16.96 -21.15 -20.30
CA ALA A 640 -17.22 -22.50 -20.81
C ALA A 640 -18.60 -23.07 -20.43
N GLN A 641 -19.27 -22.48 -19.44
CA GLN A 641 -20.65 -22.83 -19.06
C GLN A 641 -21.69 -21.89 -19.70
N ALA A 642 -21.29 -20.65 -19.97
CA ALA A 642 -22.15 -19.65 -20.59
C ALA A 642 -22.25 -19.80 -22.11
N VAL A 643 -21.18 -20.27 -22.76
CA VAL A 643 -21.03 -20.31 -24.22
C VAL A 643 -20.93 -21.76 -24.70
N ASP A 644 -21.91 -22.19 -25.50
CA ASP A 644 -21.81 -23.45 -26.26
C ASP A 644 -20.98 -23.23 -27.54
N TYR A 645 -19.66 -23.44 -27.48
CA TYR A 645 -18.77 -23.27 -28.64
C TYR A 645 -19.08 -24.20 -29.82
N SER A 646 -19.84 -25.29 -29.60
CA SER A 646 -20.28 -26.16 -30.70
C SER A 646 -21.36 -25.47 -31.55
N ARG A 647 -22.19 -24.62 -30.92
CA ARG A 647 -23.31 -23.90 -31.54
C ARG A 647 -23.08 -22.40 -31.71
N SER A 648 -22.00 -21.85 -31.17
CA SER A 648 -21.70 -20.42 -31.21
C SER A 648 -20.40 -20.11 -31.93
N LYS A 649 -20.36 -18.95 -32.60
CA LYS A 649 -19.16 -18.34 -33.20
C LYS A 649 -18.96 -16.94 -32.63
N TRP A 650 -17.71 -16.49 -32.59
CA TRP A 650 -17.40 -15.10 -32.29
C TRP A 650 -17.52 -14.25 -33.55
N ASN A 651 -18.33 -13.19 -33.49
CA ASN A 651 -18.56 -12.29 -34.62
C ASN A 651 -17.72 -10.99 -34.56
N GLY A 652 -16.82 -10.87 -33.58
CA GLY A 652 -16.03 -9.66 -33.34
C GLY A 652 -16.44 -8.90 -32.08
N THR A 653 -17.68 -9.03 -31.62
CA THR A 653 -18.21 -8.30 -30.45
C THR A 653 -18.79 -9.20 -29.37
N ALA A 654 -19.36 -10.36 -29.75
CA ALA A 654 -19.93 -11.33 -28.83
C ALA A 654 -19.90 -12.74 -29.42
N PHE A 655 -20.15 -13.74 -28.57
CA PHE A 655 -20.54 -15.07 -29.03
C PHE A 655 -21.99 -15.05 -29.49
N VAL A 656 -22.22 -15.46 -30.73
CA VAL A 656 -23.54 -15.55 -31.37
C VAL A 656 -23.76 -16.94 -31.94
N ALA A 657 -25.00 -17.33 -32.18
CA ALA A 657 -25.31 -18.63 -32.81
C ALA A 657 -24.60 -18.76 -34.17
N LYS A 658 -24.21 -19.98 -34.52
CA LYS A 658 -23.81 -20.34 -35.89
C LYS A 658 -25.10 -20.39 -36.73
N ASP A 659 -25.05 -19.74 -37.88
CA ASP A 659 -26.13 -19.76 -38.88
C ASP A 659 -26.30 -21.16 -39.49
#